data_AF-A0A2W6ZMM5-F1
#
_entry.id   AF-A0A2W6ZMM5-F1
#
_cell.length_a   1.000
_cell.length_b   1.000
_cell.length_c   1.000
_cell.angle_alpha   90.00
_cell.angle_beta   90.00
_cell.angle_gamma   90.00
#
_symmetry.space_group_name_H-M   'P 1'
#
loop_
_entity.id
_entity.type
_entity.pdbx_description
1 polymer ?
#
loop_
_entity_poly.entity_id
_entity_poly.type
_entity_poly.pdbx_seq_one_letter_code
_entity_poly.pdbx_strand_id
1 'polypeptide(L)'
;MILVTVGTEQYTFNSLMDWIGLLLKEGMIEEEVFIQYGASTRLPDDVKISKVVPEGQFKQLISRSSAVIAHCGEGSTLLLEEFDKPYILVPRTVKFHEHVDDHQLELAEDLENQGVLVARSPADLVKFLKLITMPRSPLSFNEDQELCEYLSDRYPSQDYQKLLLVCSSGGHFKGMQGLREYWQTIPQRTWITFKTGTTQAELSTENAFWAYSPTNRNVPNFIRNLYLAINVLRKERPQLVMSTGAGVAAPFLLAAKYLFKSKVVFIESKTRIRDLSLSAKLLRSCKALDLLIVRSEDIVRLYPEAVYIPTNHEHQSLRFGLNDVQIINFNDTVLISTPRNIFNAEARKLKEDFRQLCQDEESFRKIIIDMSHTEFMDSSGVGALVSCLKTLRQSDIQSGKLEPTELVLWSVNAQVLSVLKMTNLDHIFYIEPATRTNRAPRHKNERSPNKPNPFSKILHRLYGFLIGIPILCAIAYVMYFFYPAIELDPSLPVHPSVRSFPKRIIDIFGALVGLSFTAILFVPIAIAIKLESRGSILFKQKRAGLMSKPFGIWKFRSMVKNAEMLKQKVTNEIANSTDGTPKNSDSGKFFKNSNDPRITKVGKFLRKTSLDEFPQFWNILTGDMSLIGTRPPTFGEVGLYELENEYTDEKMTEWSRLDVKPGLSGVWQVSGRSTVRSFEEVMGFDLTYKRNWSLKYDLWLIWRTIAVLFERNNGAV
;
A
#
# COMPACT_ATOMS: atom_id res chain seq x y z
N MET A 1 22.22 -14.83 -18.93
CA MET A 1 21.72 -13.43 -18.86
C MET A 1 20.63 -13.38 -17.83
N ILE A 2 20.79 -12.53 -16.82
CA ILE A 2 19.80 -12.28 -15.77
C ILE A 2 18.89 -11.13 -16.22
N LEU A 3 17.59 -11.35 -16.16
CA LEU A 3 16.60 -10.29 -16.41
C LEU A 3 16.20 -9.64 -15.08
N VAL A 4 16.32 -8.32 -14.97
CA VAL A 4 15.82 -7.55 -13.83
C VAL A 4 14.61 -6.73 -14.28
N THR A 5 13.48 -6.85 -13.57
CA THR A 5 12.27 -6.06 -13.82
C THR A 5 11.78 -5.37 -12.55
N VAL A 6 11.68 -4.04 -12.59
CA VAL A 6 11.28 -3.23 -11.43
C VAL A 6 9.78 -2.92 -11.36
N GLY A 7 9.00 -3.44 -12.30
CA GLY A 7 7.56 -3.30 -12.33
C GLY A 7 7.04 -2.03 -12.99
N THR A 8 6.20 -1.30 -12.24
CA THR A 8 5.32 -0.26 -12.79
C THR A 8 6.05 0.98 -13.29
N GLU A 9 5.52 1.59 -14.35
CA GLU A 9 6.04 2.86 -14.91
C GLU A 9 5.78 4.08 -14.01
N GLN A 10 5.02 3.93 -12.92
CA GLN A 10 4.59 5.05 -12.08
C GLN A 10 5.47 5.26 -10.86
N TYR A 11 6.17 4.22 -10.40
CA TYR A 11 6.82 4.22 -9.08
C TYR A 11 8.26 3.73 -9.20
N THR A 12 9.17 4.50 -8.64
CA THR A 12 10.61 4.19 -8.57
C THR A 12 10.88 2.97 -7.70
N PHE A 13 11.87 2.17 -8.07
CA PHE A 13 12.42 1.09 -7.24
C PHE A 13 13.95 1.22 -7.17
N ASN A 14 14.40 2.35 -6.61
CA ASN A 14 15.81 2.69 -6.64
C ASN A 14 16.66 1.78 -5.75
N SER A 15 16.12 1.20 -4.66
CA SER A 15 16.91 0.31 -3.79
C SER A 15 17.38 -0.94 -4.55
N LEU A 16 16.51 -1.57 -5.35
CA LEU A 16 16.90 -2.71 -6.18
C LEU A 16 17.96 -2.31 -7.22
N MET A 17 17.87 -1.12 -7.80
CA MET A 17 18.89 -0.64 -8.74
C MET A 17 20.24 -0.43 -8.05
N ASP A 18 20.23 0.16 -6.85
CA ASP A 18 21.44 0.34 -6.05
C ASP A 18 22.06 -1.02 -5.67
N TRP A 19 21.24 -2.02 -5.35
CA TRP A 19 21.70 -3.38 -5.06
C TRP A 19 22.36 -4.02 -6.28
N ILE A 20 21.72 -3.98 -7.45
CA ILE A 20 22.28 -4.56 -8.67
C ILE A 20 23.60 -3.86 -9.05
N GLY A 21 23.65 -2.53 -8.97
CA GLY A 21 24.87 -1.77 -9.23
C GLY A 21 26.02 -2.13 -8.28
N LEU A 22 25.72 -2.29 -6.99
CA LEU A 22 26.69 -2.75 -6.00
C LEU A 22 27.21 -4.15 -6.32
N LEU A 23 26.31 -5.10 -6.60
CA LEU A 23 26.69 -6.49 -6.86
C LEU A 23 27.56 -6.64 -8.12
N LEU A 24 27.29 -5.85 -9.16
CA LEU A 24 28.12 -5.79 -10.37
C LEU A 24 29.50 -5.19 -10.07
N LYS A 25 29.55 -4.09 -9.32
CA LYS A 25 30.81 -3.44 -8.91
C LYS A 25 31.71 -4.39 -8.09
N GLU A 26 31.11 -5.22 -7.25
CA GLU A 26 31.82 -6.19 -6.42
C GLU A 26 32.07 -7.54 -7.12
N GLY A 27 31.74 -7.68 -8.42
CA GLY A 27 31.98 -8.91 -9.18
C GLY A 27 31.17 -10.12 -8.70
N MET A 28 30.09 -9.91 -7.94
CA MET A 28 29.25 -10.98 -7.40
C MET A 28 28.18 -11.49 -8.38
N ILE A 29 28.04 -10.82 -9.53
CA ILE A 29 27.21 -11.24 -10.66
C ILE A 29 28.11 -11.35 -11.88
N GLU A 30 28.36 -12.58 -12.34
CA GLU A 30 29.23 -12.86 -13.50
C GLU A 30 28.45 -12.87 -14.83
N GLU A 31 27.13 -13.05 -14.77
CA GLU A 31 26.28 -13.08 -15.95
C GLU A 31 25.91 -11.69 -16.46
N GLU A 32 25.73 -11.57 -17.78
CA GLU A 32 25.17 -10.36 -18.38
C GLU A 32 23.79 -10.02 -17.78
N VAL A 33 23.61 -8.78 -17.33
CA VAL A 33 22.35 -8.30 -16.75
C VAL A 33 21.60 -7.45 -17.79
N PHE A 34 20.29 -7.66 -17.91
CA PHE A 34 19.39 -6.79 -18.65
C PHE A 34 18.34 -6.22 -17.70
N ILE A 35 18.17 -4.90 -17.67
CA ILE A 35 17.29 -4.23 -16.70
C ILE A 35 16.14 -3.50 -17.42
N GLN A 36 14.91 -3.83 -17.02
CA GLN A 36 13.71 -3.07 -17.31
C GLN A 36 13.30 -2.24 -16.09
N TYR A 37 13.42 -0.90 -16.16
CA TYR A 37 13.46 -0.04 -14.96
C TYR A 37 12.32 1.00 -14.79
N GLY A 38 11.36 1.10 -15.71
CA GLY A 38 10.16 1.94 -15.52
C GLY A 38 10.45 3.41 -15.14
N ALA A 39 10.11 3.80 -13.91
CA ALA A 39 10.31 5.16 -13.36
C ALA A 39 11.58 5.37 -12.53
N SER A 40 12.38 4.32 -12.28
CA SER A 40 13.59 4.45 -11.45
C SER A 40 14.55 5.50 -11.99
N THR A 41 15.14 6.27 -11.08
CA THR A 41 16.03 7.41 -11.40
C THR A 41 17.50 7.07 -11.19
N ARG A 42 17.80 6.05 -10.37
CA ARG A 42 19.15 5.51 -10.17
C ARG A 42 19.29 4.24 -11.00
N LEU A 43 20.35 4.14 -11.80
CA LEU A 43 20.59 3.01 -12.69
C LEU A 43 22.05 2.56 -12.57
N PRO A 44 22.32 1.24 -12.63
CA PRO A 44 23.68 0.73 -12.70
C PRO A 44 24.40 1.16 -13.97
N ASP A 45 25.70 1.42 -13.84
CA ASP A 45 26.59 1.69 -14.97
C ASP A 45 26.92 0.38 -15.74
N ASP A 46 27.21 0.51 -17.04
CA ASP A 46 27.64 -0.60 -17.92
C ASP A 46 26.67 -1.79 -18.05
N VAL A 47 25.37 -1.58 -17.84
CA VAL A 47 24.32 -2.59 -18.01
C VAL A 47 23.38 -2.27 -19.17
N LYS A 48 22.89 -3.29 -19.89
CA LYS A 48 21.84 -3.12 -20.88
C LYS A 48 20.52 -2.75 -20.19
N ILE A 49 20.07 -1.52 -20.42
CA ILE A 49 18.86 -0.98 -19.80
C ILE A 49 17.78 -0.65 -20.84
N SER A 50 16.51 -0.88 -20.48
CA SER A 50 15.36 -0.37 -21.23
C SER A 50 14.30 0.17 -20.28
N LYS A 51 13.74 1.33 -20.60
CA LYS A 51 12.72 1.95 -19.74
C LYS A 51 11.40 1.18 -19.79
N VAL A 52 10.97 0.80 -20.99
CA VAL A 52 9.72 0.08 -21.26
C VAL A 52 10.00 -0.97 -22.33
N VAL A 53 9.52 -2.20 -22.10
CA VAL A 53 9.62 -3.29 -23.06
C VAL A 53 8.21 -3.73 -23.46
N PRO A 54 7.86 -3.77 -24.76
CA PRO A 54 6.58 -4.29 -25.22
C PRO A 54 6.36 -5.74 -24.75
N GLU A 55 5.12 -6.10 -24.42
CA GLU A 55 4.78 -7.39 -23.79
C GLU A 55 5.33 -8.61 -24.56
N GLY A 56 5.22 -8.62 -25.89
CA GLY A 56 5.74 -9.71 -26.71
C GLY A 56 7.27 -9.87 -26.61
N GLN A 57 8.01 -8.76 -26.58
CA GLN A 57 9.46 -8.79 -26.39
C GLN A 57 9.84 -9.14 -24.95
N PHE A 58 9.03 -8.70 -23.97
CA PHE A 58 9.27 -9.01 -22.56
C PHE A 58 9.16 -10.52 -22.28
N LYS A 59 8.15 -11.18 -22.83
CA LYS A 59 8.00 -12.64 -22.78
C LYS A 59 9.19 -13.37 -23.42
N GLN A 60 9.70 -12.85 -24.53
CA GLN A 60 10.93 -13.39 -25.16
C GLN A 60 12.16 -13.21 -24.26
N LEU A 61 12.32 -12.06 -23.60
CA LEU A 61 13.42 -11.83 -22.66
C LEU A 61 13.37 -12.81 -21.47
N ILE A 62 12.19 -13.03 -20.88
CA ILE A 62 11.99 -14.03 -19.81
C ILE A 62 12.41 -15.41 -20.31
N SER A 63 11.96 -15.82 -21.50
CA SER A 63 12.30 -17.13 -22.06
C SER A 63 13.81 -17.34 -22.29
N ARG A 64 14.55 -16.28 -22.62
CA ARG A 64 15.99 -16.30 -22.86
C ARG A 64 16.83 -16.14 -21.60
N SER A 65 16.26 -15.62 -20.53
CA SER A 65 16.96 -15.45 -19.26
C SER A 65 17.21 -16.79 -18.56
N SER A 66 18.35 -16.85 -17.86
CA SER A 66 18.72 -17.94 -16.94
C SER A 66 17.95 -17.82 -15.63
N ALA A 67 17.78 -16.58 -15.14
CA ALA A 67 16.98 -16.25 -13.97
C ALA A 67 16.33 -14.86 -14.13
N VAL A 68 15.22 -14.65 -13.43
CA VAL A 68 14.54 -13.34 -13.38
C VAL A 68 14.55 -12.78 -11.97
N ILE A 69 15.02 -11.56 -11.79
CA ILE A 69 14.87 -10.78 -10.55
C ILE A 69 13.72 -9.79 -10.77
N ALA A 70 12.66 -9.91 -9.99
CA ALA A 70 11.45 -9.13 -10.19
C ALA A 70 10.95 -8.44 -8.93
N HIS A 71 10.27 -7.32 -9.11
CA HIS A 71 9.50 -6.74 -8.01
C HIS A 71 8.44 -7.73 -7.50
N CYS A 72 8.31 -7.83 -6.19
CA CYS A 72 7.33 -8.69 -5.52
C CYS A 72 5.92 -8.07 -5.62
N GLY A 73 5.34 -8.02 -6.82
CA GLY A 73 3.98 -7.57 -7.05
C GLY A 73 3.14 -8.71 -7.61
N GLU A 74 1.84 -8.74 -7.28
CA GLU A 74 0.92 -9.80 -7.71
C GLU A 74 1.00 -10.07 -9.22
N GLY A 75 1.02 -9.01 -10.04
CA GLY A 75 1.12 -9.16 -11.51
C GLY A 75 2.44 -9.76 -11.99
N SER A 76 3.57 -9.41 -11.38
CA SER A 76 4.86 -10.01 -11.73
C SER A 76 4.94 -11.46 -11.30
N THR A 77 4.49 -11.78 -10.08
CA THR A 77 4.51 -13.15 -9.57
C THR A 77 3.68 -14.05 -10.49
N LEU A 78 2.46 -13.63 -10.84
CA LEU A 78 1.59 -14.41 -11.73
C LEU A 78 2.20 -14.60 -13.11
N LEU A 79 2.77 -13.55 -13.70
CA LEU A 79 3.44 -13.65 -14.99
C LEU A 79 4.61 -14.62 -14.90
N LEU A 80 5.44 -14.54 -13.86
CA LEU A 80 6.60 -15.42 -13.72
C LEU A 80 6.22 -16.86 -13.45
N GLU A 81 5.09 -17.14 -12.83
CA GLU A 81 4.60 -18.52 -12.71
C GLU A 81 4.09 -19.12 -14.04
N GLU A 82 3.79 -18.31 -15.06
CA GLU A 82 3.47 -18.82 -16.40
C GLU A 82 4.72 -19.33 -17.13
N PHE A 83 5.88 -18.78 -16.79
CA PHE A 83 7.17 -19.16 -17.36
C PHE A 83 7.86 -20.10 -16.38
N ASP A 84 8.11 -21.35 -16.75
CA ASP A 84 8.86 -22.31 -15.93
C ASP A 84 10.36 -21.90 -15.85
N LYS A 85 10.62 -20.75 -15.22
CA LYS A 85 11.89 -20.05 -15.14
C LYS A 85 12.19 -19.74 -13.68
N PRO A 86 13.42 -19.94 -13.23
CA PRO A 86 13.79 -19.53 -11.89
C PRO A 86 13.66 -18.02 -11.71
N TYR A 87 13.01 -17.60 -10.63
CA TYR A 87 12.87 -16.19 -10.31
C TYR A 87 13.11 -15.90 -8.83
N ILE A 88 13.53 -14.66 -8.56
CA ILE A 88 13.72 -14.08 -7.24
C ILE A 88 12.83 -12.86 -7.14
N LEU A 89 12.03 -12.78 -6.09
CA LEU A 89 11.18 -11.62 -5.84
C LEU A 89 11.83 -10.66 -4.85
N VAL A 90 11.66 -9.36 -5.09
CA VAL A 90 12.18 -8.30 -4.22
C VAL A 90 11.05 -7.36 -3.82
N PRO A 91 10.66 -7.28 -2.54
CA PRO A 91 9.60 -6.37 -2.09
C PRO A 91 10.11 -4.94 -2.04
N ARG A 92 9.22 -3.96 -2.22
CA ARG A 92 9.52 -2.56 -1.92
C ARG A 92 9.28 -2.28 -0.45
N THR A 93 9.87 -1.19 0.05
CA THR A 93 9.64 -0.78 1.43
C THR A 93 9.50 0.73 1.57
N VAL A 94 8.60 1.14 2.47
CA VAL A 94 8.44 2.54 2.87
C VAL A 94 9.73 3.08 3.50
N LYS A 95 10.55 2.21 4.11
CA LYS A 95 11.86 2.55 4.69
C LYS A 95 12.82 3.18 3.68
N PHE A 96 12.68 2.86 2.39
CA PHE A 96 13.50 3.40 1.31
C PHE A 96 12.79 4.48 0.50
N HIS A 97 11.71 5.03 1.05
CA HIS A 97 10.85 6.02 0.39
C HIS A 97 10.22 5.49 -0.90
N GLU A 98 9.96 4.19 -0.97
CA GLU A 98 9.35 3.54 -2.12
C GLU A 98 7.84 3.41 -1.93
N HIS A 99 7.12 3.36 -3.04
CA HIS A 99 5.69 3.09 -3.01
C HIS A 99 5.44 1.61 -2.75
N VAL A 100 4.75 1.32 -1.66
CA VAL A 100 4.35 -0.03 -1.24
C VAL A 100 2.83 -0.10 -1.30
N ASP A 101 2.31 -1.08 -2.04
CA ASP A 101 0.87 -1.38 -2.05
C ASP A 101 0.44 -2.04 -0.72
N ASP A 102 -0.83 -1.88 -0.35
CA ASP A 102 -1.42 -2.28 0.95
C ASP A 102 -1.09 -3.74 1.39
N HIS A 103 -0.71 -4.63 0.47
CA HIS A 103 -0.44 -6.06 0.73
C HIS A 103 0.91 -6.58 0.20
N GLN A 104 1.84 -5.72 -0.26
CA GLN A 104 3.06 -6.20 -0.93
C GLN A 104 4.00 -6.98 0.00
N LEU A 105 4.20 -6.49 1.22
CA LEU A 105 5.04 -7.16 2.22
C LEU A 105 4.38 -8.43 2.76
N GLU A 106 3.05 -8.45 2.84
CA GLU A 106 2.29 -9.64 3.23
C GLU A 106 2.40 -10.74 2.17
N LEU A 107 2.26 -10.36 0.89
CA LEU A 107 2.50 -11.26 -0.24
C LEU A 107 3.92 -11.82 -0.23
N ALA A 108 4.91 -10.98 0.04
CA ALA A 108 6.31 -11.40 0.14
C ALA A 108 6.52 -12.42 1.28
N GLU A 109 5.92 -12.21 2.45
CA GLU A 109 5.97 -13.17 3.57
C GLU A 109 5.30 -14.50 3.20
N ASP A 110 4.14 -14.46 2.55
CA ASP A 110 3.39 -15.65 2.14
C ASP A 110 4.14 -16.47 1.08
N LEU A 111 4.64 -15.81 0.02
CA LEU A 111 5.42 -16.46 -1.02
C LEU A 111 6.71 -17.07 -0.46
N GLU A 112 7.37 -16.39 0.47
CA GLU A 112 8.54 -16.91 1.20
C GLU A 112 8.18 -18.17 2.00
N ASN A 113 7.01 -18.21 2.65
CA ASN A 113 6.51 -19.41 3.34
C ASN A 113 6.16 -20.56 2.37
N GLN A 114 5.77 -20.24 1.14
CA GLN A 114 5.51 -21.21 0.06
C GLN A 114 6.80 -21.69 -0.63
N GLY A 115 7.98 -21.25 -0.17
CA GLY A 115 9.27 -21.66 -0.73
C GLY A 115 9.73 -20.85 -1.94
N VAL A 116 9.05 -19.74 -2.27
CA VAL A 116 9.54 -18.79 -3.28
C VAL A 116 10.71 -18.00 -2.70
N LEU A 117 11.73 -17.76 -3.53
CA LEU A 117 12.91 -17.00 -3.12
C LEU A 117 12.58 -15.50 -3.10
N VAL A 118 12.53 -14.92 -1.90
CA VAL A 118 12.20 -13.51 -1.69
C VAL A 118 13.40 -12.79 -1.06
N ALA A 119 14.15 -12.03 -1.87
CA ALA A 119 15.35 -11.34 -1.42
C ALA A 119 15.00 -10.05 -0.68
N ARG A 120 15.61 -9.87 0.51
CA ARG A 120 15.43 -8.67 1.35
C ARG A 120 16.71 -7.88 1.55
N SER A 121 17.82 -8.33 0.99
CA SER A 121 19.12 -7.64 0.96
C SER A 121 19.88 -8.01 -0.33
N PRO A 122 20.97 -7.27 -0.67
CA PRO A 122 21.86 -7.70 -1.74
C PRO A 122 22.47 -9.09 -1.48
N ALA A 123 22.79 -9.41 -0.21
CA ALA A 123 23.31 -10.72 0.15
C ALA A 123 22.31 -11.85 -0.14
N ASP A 124 21.02 -11.64 0.15
CA ASP A 124 19.96 -12.59 -0.22
C ASP A 124 19.92 -12.82 -1.74
N LEU A 125 20.03 -11.76 -2.55
CA LEU A 125 20.03 -11.87 -4.01
C LEU A 125 21.17 -12.77 -4.51
N VAL A 126 22.39 -12.54 -4.03
CA VAL A 126 23.56 -13.31 -4.47
C VAL A 126 23.43 -14.78 -4.04
N LYS A 127 23.00 -15.02 -2.79
CA LYS A 127 22.75 -16.37 -2.29
C LYS A 127 21.71 -17.09 -3.15
N PHE A 128 20.61 -16.41 -3.48
CA PHE A 128 19.52 -16.99 -4.27
C PHE A 128 19.91 -17.24 -5.73
N LEU A 129 20.71 -16.36 -6.33
CA LEU A 129 21.26 -16.59 -7.68
C LEU A 129 22.13 -17.86 -7.72
N LYS A 130 22.94 -18.12 -6.69
CA LYS A 130 23.71 -19.39 -6.56
C LYS A 130 22.84 -20.62 -6.29
N LEU A 131 21.69 -20.47 -5.63
CA LEU A 131 20.77 -21.58 -5.38
C LEU A 131 19.94 -21.94 -6.62
N ILE A 132 19.60 -20.94 -7.42
CA ILE A 132 18.78 -21.09 -8.64
C ILE A 132 19.49 -21.87 -9.75
N THR A 133 20.82 -21.89 -9.77
CA THR A 133 21.60 -22.70 -10.71
C THR A 133 21.55 -24.22 -10.41
N MET A 134 20.86 -24.64 -9.35
CA MET A 134 20.58 -26.07 -9.10
C MET A 134 19.26 -26.51 -9.75
N PRO A 135 19.21 -27.68 -10.41
CA PRO A 135 17.99 -28.18 -11.06
C PRO A 135 16.88 -28.41 -10.03
N ARG A 136 15.71 -27.82 -10.26
CA ARG A 136 14.50 -28.10 -9.49
C ARG A 136 13.75 -29.30 -10.09
N SER A 137 13.17 -30.15 -9.23
CA SER A 137 11.98 -30.89 -9.65
C SER A 137 10.82 -29.91 -9.75
N PRO A 138 9.99 -29.98 -10.81
CA PRO A 138 8.77 -29.19 -10.89
C PRO A 138 7.91 -29.51 -9.67
N LEU A 139 7.49 -28.47 -8.94
CA LEU A 139 6.54 -28.58 -7.85
C LEU A 139 5.18 -28.96 -8.44
N SER A 140 4.84 -30.25 -8.49
CA SER A 140 3.46 -30.68 -8.70
C SER A 140 2.74 -30.67 -7.35
N PHE A 141 1.91 -29.66 -7.13
CA PHE A 141 1.11 -29.53 -5.92
C PHE A 141 -0.13 -30.44 -5.99
N ASN A 142 -0.28 -31.36 -5.02
CA ASN A 142 -1.48 -32.19 -4.82
C ASN A 142 -2.60 -31.46 -4.05
N GLU A 143 -2.45 -30.15 -3.78
CA GLU A 143 -3.31 -29.38 -2.85
C GLU A 143 -4.70 -29.01 -3.41
N ASP A 144 -4.77 -28.82 -4.72
CA ASP A 144 -6.04 -28.52 -5.38
C ASP A 144 -6.90 -29.79 -5.48
N GLN A 145 -6.28 -30.97 -5.37
CA GLN A 145 -6.96 -32.27 -5.36
C GLN A 145 -7.80 -32.45 -4.08
N GLU A 146 -7.24 -32.21 -2.88
CA GLU A 146 -8.02 -32.31 -1.62
C GLU A 146 -9.23 -31.35 -1.61
N LEU A 147 -9.05 -30.13 -2.13
CA LEU A 147 -10.16 -29.18 -2.26
C LEU A 147 -11.19 -29.66 -3.31
N CYS A 148 -10.75 -30.23 -4.43
CA CYS A 148 -11.65 -30.81 -5.42
C CYS A 148 -12.43 -32.00 -4.88
N GLU A 149 -11.79 -32.89 -4.10
CA GLU A 149 -12.43 -34.02 -3.44
C GLU A 149 -13.49 -33.54 -2.44
N TYR A 150 -13.14 -32.58 -1.59
CA TYR A 150 -14.08 -31.97 -0.64
C TYR A 150 -15.29 -31.33 -1.33
N LEU A 151 -15.06 -30.61 -2.43
CA LEU A 151 -16.14 -30.00 -3.21
C LEU A 151 -17.00 -31.05 -3.91
N SER A 152 -16.40 -32.13 -4.40
CA SER A 152 -17.10 -33.24 -5.05
C SER A 152 -18.01 -34.00 -4.08
N ASP A 153 -17.56 -34.21 -2.84
CA ASP A 153 -18.35 -34.85 -1.79
C ASP A 153 -19.52 -33.96 -1.35
N ARG A 154 -19.26 -32.67 -1.14
CA ARG A 154 -20.28 -31.74 -0.62
C ARG A 154 -21.27 -31.23 -1.68
N TYR A 155 -20.84 -31.14 -2.93
CA TYR A 155 -21.61 -30.62 -4.06
C TYR A 155 -21.44 -31.51 -5.30
N PRO A 156 -21.95 -32.75 -5.27
CA PRO A 156 -21.73 -33.72 -6.34
C PRO A 156 -22.38 -33.26 -7.66
N SER A 157 -21.72 -33.58 -8.77
CA SER A 157 -22.20 -33.23 -10.11
C SER A 157 -23.56 -33.83 -10.47
N GLN A 158 -24.01 -34.87 -9.74
CA GLN A 158 -25.35 -35.45 -9.88
C GLN A 158 -26.45 -34.45 -9.48
N ASP A 159 -26.24 -33.71 -8.40
CA ASP A 159 -27.22 -32.76 -7.85
C ASP A 159 -27.07 -31.35 -8.43
N TYR A 160 -25.85 -30.99 -8.87
CA TYR A 160 -25.49 -29.67 -9.36
C TYR A 160 -25.08 -29.72 -10.84
N GLN A 161 -26.05 -29.52 -11.73
CA GLN A 161 -25.86 -29.56 -13.18
C GLN A 161 -25.45 -28.21 -13.77
N LYS A 162 -25.70 -27.11 -13.04
CA LYS A 162 -25.42 -25.73 -13.48
C LYS A 162 -24.56 -24.96 -12.49
N LEU A 163 -23.36 -24.57 -12.93
CA LEU A 163 -22.35 -23.86 -12.15
C LEU A 163 -22.05 -22.47 -12.71
N LEU A 164 -22.00 -21.47 -11.85
CA LEU A 164 -21.47 -20.14 -12.17
C LEU A 164 -20.16 -19.90 -11.43
N LEU A 165 -19.07 -19.71 -12.16
CA LEU A 165 -17.74 -19.43 -11.65
C LEU A 165 -17.48 -17.92 -11.70
N VAL A 166 -17.15 -17.31 -10.56
CA VAL A 166 -16.94 -15.87 -10.44
C VAL A 166 -15.56 -15.58 -9.84
N CYS A 167 -14.68 -14.98 -10.61
CA CYS A 167 -13.33 -14.61 -10.16
C CYS A 167 -12.86 -13.32 -10.84
N SER A 168 -11.85 -12.65 -10.29
CA SER A 168 -11.12 -11.64 -11.07
C SER A 168 -10.10 -12.32 -11.97
N SER A 169 -9.49 -11.58 -12.89
CA SER A 169 -8.29 -12.03 -13.61
C SER A 169 -7.11 -12.29 -12.65
N GLY A 170 -6.05 -12.93 -13.13
CA GLY A 170 -4.81 -13.15 -12.37
C GLY A 170 -4.91 -14.33 -11.39
N GLY A 171 -4.44 -14.16 -10.16
CA GLY A 171 -4.29 -15.25 -9.19
C GLY A 171 -5.60 -15.92 -8.81
N HIS A 172 -6.68 -15.14 -8.70
CA HIS A 172 -8.02 -15.69 -8.47
C HIS A 172 -8.52 -16.54 -9.66
N PHE A 173 -8.16 -16.17 -10.90
CA PHE A 173 -8.50 -16.95 -12.09
C PHE A 173 -7.68 -18.24 -12.14
N LYS A 174 -6.38 -18.17 -11.88
CA LYS A 174 -5.49 -19.35 -11.79
C LYS A 174 -5.93 -20.31 -10.67
N GLY A 175 -6.29 -19.78 -9.50
CA GLY A 175 -6.85 -20.58 -8.41
C GLY A 175 -8.17 -21.26 -8.79
N MET A 176 -8.97 -20.65 -9.67
CA MET A 176 -10.17 -21.30 -10.21
C MET A 176 -9.82 -22.38 -11.24
N GLN A 177 -8.78 -22.17 -12.05
CA GLN A 177 -8.25 -23.19 -12.97
C GLN A 177 -7.66 -24.40 -12.21
N GLY A 178 -7.07 -24.20 -11.03
CA GLY A 178 -6.64 -25.30 -10.15
C GLY A 178 -7.79 -26.25 -9.78
N LEU A 179 -9.02 -25.74 -9.74
CA LEU A 179 -10.23 -26.54 -9.44
C LEU A 179 -10.82 -27.27 -10.65
N ARG A 180 -10.05 -27.39 -11.75
CA ARG A 180 -10.51 -27.95 -13.02
C ARG A 180 -11.07 -29.36 -12.90
N GLU A 181 -10.43 -30.19 -12.10
CA GLU A 181 -10.89 -31.56 -11.86
C GLU A 181 -12.31 -31.60 -11.29
N TYR A 182 -12.69 -30.64 -10.44
CA TYR A 182 -14.04 -30.52 -9.91
C TYR A 182 -15.00 -29.89 -10.91
N TRP A 183 -14.74 -28.66 -11.38
CA TRP A 183 -15.76 -27.93 -12.16
C TRP A 183 -15.99 -28.50 -13.56
N GLN A 184 -15.06 -29.30 -14.11
CA GLN A 184 -15.28 -30.01 -15.37
C GLN A 184 -16.30 -31.14 -15.25
N THR A 185 -16.49 -31.69 -14.04
CA THR A 185 -17.52 -32.71 -13.81
C THR A 185 -18.94 -32.15 -13.95
N ILE A 186 -19.11 -30.83 -13.86
CA ILE A 186 -20.40 -30.16 -13.96
C ILE A 186 -20.67 -29.77 -15.43
N PRO A 187 -21.76 -30.29 -16.06
CA PRO A 187 -21.96 -30.17 -17.50
C PRO A 187 -22.15 -28.73 -18.00
N GLN A 188 -22.95 -27.92 -17.29
CA GLN A 188 -23.22 -26.54 -17.68
C GLN A 188 -22.48 -25.58 -16.76
N ARG A 189 -21.46 -24.93 -17.29
CA ARG A 189 -20.66 -23.94 -16.55
C ARG A 189 -20.65 -22.60 -17.28
N THR A 190 -20.73 -21.54 -16.49
CA THR A 190 -20.64 -20.16 -16.98
C THR A 190 -19.60 -19.43 -16.16
N TRP A 191 -18.81 -18.58 -16.83
CA TRP A 191 -17.74 -17.80 -16.23
C TRP A 191 -18.10 -16.32 -16.14
N ILE A 192 -17.73 -15.71 -15.01
CA ILE A 192 -17.69 -14.26 -14.79
C ILE A 192 -16.25 -13.90 -14.44
N THR A 193 -15.60 -13.14 -15.31
CA THR A 193 -14.25 -12.61 -15.03
C THR A 193 -13.99 -11.28 -15.75
N PHE A 194 -12.82 -10.69 -15.54
CA PHE A 194 -12.39 -9.49 -16.26
C PHE A 194 -11.79 -9.86 -17.61
N LYS A 195 -12.10 -9.06 -18.63
CA LYS A 195 -11.61 -9.29 -19.99
C LYS A 195 -10.13 -8.93 -20.11
N THR A 196 -9.27 -9.94 -20.23
CA THR A 196 -7.82 -9.82 -20.44
C THR A 196 -7.36 -10.77 -21.55
N GLY A 197 -6.18 -10.57 -22.12
CA GLY A 197 -5.63 -11.47 -23.15
C GLY A 197 -5.60 -12.94 -22.70
N THR A 198 -5.13 -13.20 -21.48
CA THR A 198 -5.05 -14.54 -20.88
C THR A 198 -6.43 -15.17 -20.69
N THR A 199 -7.37 -14.46 -20.05
CA THR A 199 -8.72 -14.99 -19.79
C THR A 199 -9.51 -15.23 -21.08
N GLN A 200 -9.29 -14.41 -22.11
CA GLN A 200 -9.91 -14.62 -23.42
C GLN A 200 -9.36 -15.83 -24.16
N ALA A 201 -8.06 -16.09 -24.04
CA ALA A 201 -7.44 -17.27 -24.66
C ALA A 201 -7.92 -18.55 -23.99
N GLU A 202 -7.91 -18.60 -22.65
CA GLU A 202 -8.27 -19.79 -21.87
C GLU A 202 -9.78 -20.09 -21.89
N LEU A 203 -10.64 -19.07 -21.92
CA LEU A 203 -12.10 -19.25 -21.94
C LEU A 203 -12.69 -19.23 -23.36
N SER A 204 -11.86 -19.41 -24.40
CA SER A 204 -12.30 -19.35 -25.80
C SER A 204 -13.37 -20.38 -26.16
N THR A 205 -13.39 -21.53 -25.46
CA THR A 205 -14.35 -22.63 -25.64
C THR A 205 -15.46 -22.64 -24.58
N GLU A 206 -15.47 -21.67 -23.67
CA GLU A 206 -16.36 -21.64 -22.50
C GLU A 206 -17.41 -20.52 -22.61
N ASN A 207 -18.54 -20.66 -21.93
CA ASN A 207 -19.53 -19.57 -21.84
C ASN A 207 -19.05 -18.52 -20.82
N ALA A 208 -18.57 -17.37 -21.27
CA ALA A 208 -18.01 -16.33 -20.40
C ALA A 208 -18.68 -14.96 -20.57
N PHE A 209 -18.96 -14.30 -19.45
CA PHE A 209 -19.39 -12.90 -19.38
C PHE A 209 -18.32 -12.05 -18.70
N TRP A 210 -18.20 -10.81 -19.19
CA TRP A 210 -17.12 -9.90 -18.79
C TRP A 210 -17.61 -8.89 -17.76
N ALA A 211 -17.05 -8.95 -16.56
CA ALA A 211 -17.35 -8.01 -15.47
C ALA A 211 -16.57 -6.69 -15.60
N TYR A 212 -17.09 -5.64 -14.96
CA TYR A 212 -16.48 -4.31 -14.93
C TYR A 212 -15.43 -4.21 -13.81
N SER A 213 -14.19 -3.89 -14.21
CA SER A 213 -13.04 -3.70 -13.31
C SER A 213 -12.69 -2.21 -13.14
N PRO A 214 -12.18 -1.77 -11.98
CA PRO A 214 -12.14 -2.50 -10.69
C PRO A 214 -13.53 -2.53 -10.05
N THR A 215 -13.85 -3.59 -9.32
CA THR A 215 -15.14 -3.72 -8.59
C THR A 215 -15.03 -3.30 -7.13
N ASN A 216 -13.91 -3.63 -6.47
CA ASN A 216 -13.63 -3.16 -5.12
C ASN A 216 -13.37 -1.65 -5.13
N ARG A 217 -13.80 -0.96 -4.05
CA ARG A 217 -13.56 0.48 -3.88
C ARG A 217 -14.12 1.34 -5.04
N ASN A 218 -15.07 0.82 -5.83
CA ASN A 218 -15.64 1.48 -7.01
C ASN A 218 -17.16 1.23 -7.11
N VAL A 219 -17.95 2.13 -6.52
CA VAL A 219 -19.41 2.05 -6.48
C VAL A 219 -20.05 1.95 -7.88
N PRO A 220 -19.67 2.77 -8.89
CA PRO A 220 -20.25 2.67 -10.23
C PRO A 220 -20.10 1.29 -10.86
N ASN A 221 -18.91 0.70 -10.77
CA ASN A 221 -18.67 -0.63 -11.33
C ASN A 221 -19.34 -1.74 -10.53
N PHE A 222 -19.47 -1.60 -9.21
CA PHE A 222 -20.26 -2.51 -8.40
C PHE A 222 -21.73 -2.54 -8.85
N ILE A 223 -22.35 -1.37 -9.09
CA ILE A 223 -23.74 -1.29 -9.57
C ILE A 223 -23.87 -1.94 -10.96
N ARG A 224 -22.93 -1.65 -11.87
CA ARG A 224 -22.90 -2.29 -13.20
C ARG A 224 -22.77 -3.81 -13.10
N ASN A 225 -21.91 -4.29 -12.21
CA ASN A 225 -21.74 -5.73 -11.98
C ASN A 225 -22.95 -6.36 -11.29
N LEU A 226 -23.68 -5.63 -10.44
CA LEU A 226 -24.93 -6.12 -9.86
C LEU A 226 -26.02 -6.26 -10.93
N TYR A 227 -26.10 -5.30 -11.86
CA TYR A 227 -26.99 -5.40 -13.02
C TYR A 227 -26.62 -6.58 -13.93
N LEU A 228 -25.32 -6.73 -14.23
CA LEU A 228 -24.80 -7.88 -14.97
C LEU A 228 -25.12 -9.20 -14.26
N ALA A 229 -24.92 -9.27 -12.94
CA ALA A 229 -25.24 -10.44 -12.12
C ALA A 229 -26.72 -10.82 -12.25
N ILE A 230 -27.64 -9.87 -12.10
CA ILE A 230 -29.08 -10.14 -12.24
C ILE A 230 -29.41 -10.68 -13.64
N ASN A 231 -28.82 -10.12 -14.70
CA ASN A 231 -29.05 -10.58 -16.07
C ASN A 231 -28.51 -11.98 -16.32
N VAL A 232 -27.28 -12.26 -15.91
CA VAL A 232 -26.66 -13.59 -16.08
C VAL A 232 -27.38 -14.64 -15.24
N LEU A 233 -27.66 -14.36 -13.97
CA LEU A 233 -28.36 -15.30 -13.08
C LEU A 233 -29.78 -15.60 -13.56
N ARG A 234 -30.49 -14.61 -14.12
CA ARG A 234 -31.82 -14.82 -14.73
C ARG A 234 -31.76 -15.72 -15.96
N LYS A 235 -30.71 -15.59 -16.78
CA LYS A 235 -30.51 -16.36 -18.00
C LYS A 235 -30.05 -17.79 -17.71
N GLU A 236 -28.97 -17.93 -16.94
CA GLU A 236 -28.29 -19.22 -16.73
C GLU A 236 -28.94 -20.05 -15.62
N ARG A 237 -29.55 -19.39 -14.62
CA ARG A 237 -30.16 -20.00 -13.42
C ARG A 237 -29.26 -21.06 -12.78
N PRO A 238 -28.04 -20.69 -12.34
CA PRO A 238 -27.12 -21.64 -11.74
C PRO A 238 -27.65 -22.19 -10.42
N GLN A 239 -27.41 -23.47 -10.16
CA GLN A 239 -27.71 -24.10 -8.87
C GLN A 239 -26.60 -23.82 -7.85
N LEU A 240 -25.36 -23.76 -8.33
CA LEU A 240 -24.16 -23.47 -7.55
C LEU A 240 -23.43 -22.25 -8.11
N VAL A 241 -23.02 -21.34 -7.23
CA VAL A 241 -22.18 -20.18 -7.57
C VAL A 241 -20.94 -20.21 -6.71
N MET A 242 -19.77 -20.19 -7.34
CA MET A 242 -18.47 -20.34 -6.67
C MET A 242 -17.54 -19.16 -6.99
N SER A 243 -16.76 -18.73 -5.98
CA SER A 243 -15.73 -17.70 -6.14
C SER A 243 -14.45 -18.05 -5.38
N THR A 244 -13.31 -17.61 -5.91
CA THR A 244 -11.96 -17.77 -5.33
C THR A 244 -11.46 -16.54 -4.57
N GLY A 245 -12.35 -15.70 -4.03
CA GLY A 245 -11.94 -14.65 -3.08
C GLY A 245 -11.99 -13.21 -3.61
N ALA A 246 -12.29 -13.03 -4.90
CA ALA A 246 -12.19 -11.74 -5.55
C ALA A 246 -13.30 -10.75 -5.17
N GLY A 247 -12.98 -9.46 -5.23
CA GLY A 247 -13.92 -8.35 -5.03
C GLY A 247 -15.16 -8.37 -5.93
N VAL A 248 -14.97 -8.82 -7.17
CA VAL A 248 -16.05 -8.97 -8.16
C VAL A 248 -17.10 -9.98 -7.73
N ALA A 249 -16.78 -10.89 -6.81
CA ALA A 249 -17.72 -11.90 -6.33
C ALA A 249 -18.90 -11.32 -5.55
N ALA A 250 -18.68 -10.24 -4.79
CA ALA A 250 -19.69 -9.68 -3.90
C ALA A 250 -21.06 -9.43 -4.58
N PRO A 251 -21.18 -8.68 -5.70
CA PRO A 251 -22.46 -8.45 -6.36
C PRO A 251 -23.12 -9.74 -6.90
N PHE A 252 -22.33 -10.69 -7.41
CA PHE A 252 -22.87 -11.94 -7.99
C PHE A 252 -23.38 -12.89 -6.91
N LEU A 253 -22.61 -13.07 -5.83
CA LEU A 253 -22.96 -13.98 -4.75
C LEU A 253 -24.14 -13.44 -3.93
N LEU A 254 -24.22 -12.12 -3.69
CA LEU A 254 -25.39 -11.50 -3.07
C LEU A 254 -26.65 -11.71 -3.91
N ALA A 255 -26.59 -11.43 -5.21
CA ALA A 255 -27.72 -11.62 -6.11
C ALA A 255 -28.12 -13.10 -6.21
N ALA A 256 -27.15 -14.02 -6.34
CA ALA A 256 -27.39 -15.45 -6.41
C ALA A 256 -28.13 -15.97 -5.17
N LYS A 257 -27.67 -15.58 -3.97
CA LYS A 257 -28.29 -16.00 -2.71
C LYS A 257 -29.70 -15.46 -2.56
N TYR A 258 -29.87 -14.14 -2.70
CA TYR A 258 -31.10 -13.46 -2.28
C TYR A 258 -32.18 -13.40 -3.35
N LEU A 259 -31.79 -13.31 -4.63
CA LEU A 259 -32.75 -13.18 -5.73
C LEU A 259 -33.04 -14.52 -6.41
N PHE A 260 -32.07 -15.44 -6.42
CA PHE A 260 -32.18 -16.70 -7.17
C PHE A 260 -32.07 -17.96 -6.30
N LYS A 261 -31.81 -17.82 -4.99
CA LYS A 261 -31.70 -18.92 -4.01
C LYS A 261 -30.68 -20.01 -4.39
N SER A 262 -29.67 -19.67 -5.20
CA SER A 262 -28.58 -20.58 -5.53
C SER A 262 -27.71 -20.85 -4.30
N LYS A 263 -27.00 -21.98 -4.28
CA LYS A 263 -25.96 -22.26 -3.29
C LYS A 263 -24.74 -21.41 -3.58
N VAL A 264 -24.19 -20.78 -2.54
CA VAL A 264 -23.06 -19.85 -2.67
C VAL A 264 -21.85 -20.35 -1.90
N VAL A 265 -20.76 -20.58 -2.63
CA VAL A 265 -19.47 -21.01 -2.11
C VAL A 265 -18.44 -19.91 -2.30
N PHE A 266 -17.75 -19.53 -1.23
CA PHE A 266 -16.66 -18.57 -1.26
C PHE A 266 -15.38 -19.24 -0.74
N ILE A 267 -14.37 -19.32 -1.60
CA ILE A 267 -13.06 -19.86 -1.29
C ILE A 267 -12.15 -18.65 -1.11
N GLU A 268 -11.63 -18.44 0.10
CA GLU A 268 -10.72 -17.34 0.38
C GLU A 268 -9.37 -17.56 -0.31
N SER A 269 -8.69 -16.46 -0.64
CA SER A 269 -7.36 -16.49 -1.26
C SER A 269 -6.38 -17.29 -0.40
N LYS A 270 -5.53 -18.11 -1.06
CA LYS A 270 -4.40 -18.80 -0.42
C LYS A 270 -3.49 -17.82 0.34
N THR A 271 -3.39 -16.58 -0.16
CA THR A 271 -2.55 -15.51 0.40
C THR A 271 -3.10 -14.85 1.67
N ARG A 272 -4.31 -15.21 2.14
CA ARG A 272 -4.91 -14.62 3.34
C ARG A 272 -4.67 -15.52 4.56
N ILE A 273 -3.77 -15.07 5.44
CA ILE A 273 -3.35 -15.85 6.62
C ILE A 273 -3.92 -15.30 7.93
N ARG A 274 -4.03 -13.97 8.07
CA ARG A 274 -4.37 -13.34 9.36
C ARG A 274 -5.85 -13.07 9.56
N ASP A 275 -6.55 -12.72 8.48
CA ASP A 275 -7.96 -12.31 8.53
C ASP A 275 -8.61 -12.46 7.15
N LEU A 276 -9.94 -12.48 7.11
CA LEU A 276 -10.76 -12.59 5.91
C LEU A 276 -10.67 -11.33 5.02
N SER A 277 -10.81 -11.52 3.72
CA SER A 277 -10.95 -10.42 2.75
C SER A 277 -12.18 -9.55 3.06
N LEU A 278 -12.16 -8.29 2.61
CA LEU A 278 -13.33 -7.40 2.74
C LEU A 278 -14.58 -7.97 2.07
N SER A 279 -14.40 -8.66 0.94
CA SER A 279 -15.47 -9.37 0.23
C SER A 279 -16.07 -10.49 1.08
N ALA A 280 -15.23 -11.33 1.69
CA ALA A 280 -15.67 -12.40 2.58
C ALA A 280 -16.38 -11.84 3.82
N LYS A 281 -15.82 -10.82 4.46
CA LYS A 281 -16.42 -10.14 5.62
C LYS A 281 -17.78 -9.54 5.28
N LEU A 282 -17.89 -8.86 4.14
CA LEU A 282 -19.16 -8.30 3.63
C LEU A 282 -20.19 -9.42 3.42
N LEU A 283 -19.85 -10.45 2.63
CA LEU A 283 -20.74 -11.56 2.31
C LEU A 283 -21.19 -12.32 3.56
N ARG A 284 -20.27 -12.52 4.53
CA ARG A 284 -20.55 -13.14 5.82
C ARG A 284 -21.52 -12.30 6.65
N SER A 285 -21.25 -11.00 6.83
CA SER A 285 -22.12 -10.11 7.59
C SER A 285 -23.50 -9.96 6.97
N CYS A 286 -23.58 -10.06 5.64
CA CYS A 286 -24.83 -10.16 4.91
C CYS A 286 -25.41 -11.58 4.87
N LYS A 287 -24.91 -12.57 5.63
CA LYS A 287 -25.39 -13.98 5.64
C LYS A 287 -25.59 -14.60 4.24
N ALA A 288 -24.73 -14.22 3.29
CA ALA A 288 -24.87 -14.59 1.89
C ALA A 288 -24.20 -15.92 1.52
N LEU A 289 -23.35 -16.46 2.40
CA LEU A 289 -22.52 -17.63 2.15
C LEU A 289 -23.19 -18.91 2.69
N ASP A 290 -23.25 -19.97 1.87
CA ASP A 290 -23.58 -21.33 2.34
C ASP A 290 -22.31 -22.08 2.77
N LEU A 291 -21.16 -21.73 2.18
CA LEU A 291 -19.86 -22.29 2.52
C LEU A 291 -18.77 -21.22 2.37
N LEU A 292 -17.95 -21.08 3.42
CA LEU A 292 -16.72 -20.29 3.41
C LEU A 292 -15.55 -21.23 3.64
N ILE A 293 -14.65 -21.35 2.67
CA ILE A 293 -13.43 -22.15 2.76
C ILE A 293 -12.25 -21.22 3.00
N VAL A 294 -11.41 -21.56 3.98
CA VAL A 294 -10.20 -20.81 4.34
C VAL A 294 -8.98 -21.73 4.39
N ARG A 295 -7.81 -21.16 4.14
CA ARG A 295 -6.53 -21.89 4.06
C ARG A 295 -5.59 -21.60 5.23
N SER A 296 -6.06 -20.90 6.27
CA SER A 296 -5.28 -20.57 7.46
C SER A 296 -6.02 -20.97 8.74
N GLU A 297 -5.32 -21.67 9.63
CA GLU A 297 -5.82 -22.01 10.97
C GLU A 297 -6.14 -20.76 11.80
N ASP A 298 -5.35 -19.68 11.66
CA ASP A 298 -5.55 -18.44 12.40
C ASP A 298 -6.89 -17.79 12.03
N ILE A 299 -7.31 -17.89 10.76
CA ILE A 299 -8.60 -17.38 10.30
C ILE A 299 -9.74 -18.21 10.92
N VAL A 300 -9.60 -19.53 11.00
CA VAL A 300 -10.62 -20.42 11.58
C VAL A 300 -10.83 -20.13 13.07
N ARG A 301 -9.75 -19.79 13.79
CA ARG A 301 -9.85 -19.36 15.20
C ARG A 301 -10.68 -18.08 15.37
N LEU A 302 -10.61 -17.17 14.39
CA LEU A 302 -11.41 -15.94 14.38
C LEU A 302 -12.83 -16.16 13.85
N TYR A 303 -13.02 -17.14 12.96
CA TYR A 303 -14.26 -17.43 12.24
C TYR A 303 -14.58 -18.94 12.27
N PRO A 304 -15.15 -19.45 13.38
CA PRO A 304 -15.37 -20.88 13.59
C PRO A 304 -16.32 -21.54 12.58
N GLU A 305 -17.14 -20.75 11.88
CA GLU A 305 -18.03 -21.23 10.82
C GLU A 305 -17.33 -21.51 9.48
N ALA A 306 -16.07 -21.08 9.33
CA ALA A 306 -15.29 -21.34 8.13
C ALA A 306 -14.74 -22.76 8.12
N VAL A 307 -14.71 -23.39 6.95
CA VAL A 307 -14.10 -24.71 6.76
C VAL A 307 -12.62 -24.53 6.43
N TYR A 308 -11.77 -25.10 7.27
CA TYR A 308 -10.35 -25.19 7.03
C TYR A 308 -10.05 -26.33 6.07
N ILE A 309 -9.34 -26.05 4.98
CA ILE A 309 -8.70 -27.09 4.18
C ILE A 309 -7.21 -26.77 4.18
N PRO A 310 -6.38 -27.59 4.85
CA PRO A 310 -4.97 -27.32 5.01
C PRO A 310 -4.30 -27.18 3.63
N THR A 311 -3.32 -26.30 3.57
CA THR A 311 -2.29 -26.35 2.55
C THR A 311 -1.18 -27.21 3.14
N ASN A 312 -0.77 -28.27 2.44
CA ASN A 312 0.32 -29.14 2.91
C ASN A 312 1.61 -28.30 2.95
N HIS A 313 1.87 -27.69 4.11
CA HIS A 313 3.07 -26.90 4.36
C HIS A 313 4.27 -27.79 4.73
N GLU A 314 4.32 -29.05 4.27
CA GLU A 314 5.54 -29.85 4.28
C GLU A 314 6.54 -29.37 3.21
N HIS A 315 6.64 -28.05 3.02
CA HIS A 315 7.89 -27.49 2.58
C HIS A 315 8.73 -27.36 3.83
N GLN A 316 9.72 -28.27 3.96
CA GLN A 316 11.01 -27.90 4.52
C GLN A 316 11.32 -26.54 3.93
N SER A 317 11.00 -25.51 4.70
CA SER A 317 11.16 -24.14 4.28
C SER A 317 12.54 -24.07 3.65
N LEU A 318 12.67 -23.48 2.47
CA LEU A 318 13.96 -23.03 1.96
C LEU A 318 14.59 -21.96 2.88
N ARG A 319 14.34 -22.01 4.21
CA ARG A 319 15.30 -21.70 5.27
C ARG A 319 16.52 -22.63 5.16
N PHE A 320 17.14 -22.69 3.98
CA PHE A 320 18.48 -23.21 3.83
C PHE A 320 19.41 -22.32 4.67
N GLY A 321 19.74 -22.81 5.87
CA GLY A 321 20.85 -22.36 6.70
C GLY A 321 20.91 -20.87 7.07
N LEU A 322 19.78 -20.17 7.14
CA LEU A 322 19.74 -18.73 7.51
C LEU A 322 20.01 -18.43 8.99
N ASN A 323 20.15 -19.46 9.84
CA ASN A 323 20.42 -19.31 11.27
C ASN A 323 21.89 -19.55 11.65
N ASP A 324 22.72 -19.98 10.70
CA ASP A 324 24.13 -20.26 10.92
C ASP A 324 25.01 -19.28 10.12
N VAL A 325 26.24 -19.09 10.59
CA VAL A 325 27.26 -18.36 9.83
C VAL A 325 27.49 -19.11 8.51
N GLN A 326 27.30 -18.43 7.38
CA GLN A 326 27.55 -18.99 6.05
C GLN A 326 28.66 -18.18 5.37
N ILE A 327 29.71 -18.87 4.93
CA ILE A 327 30.82 -18.29 4.17
C ILE A 327 30.62 -18.66 2.70
N ILE A 328 30.60 -17.66 1.83
CA ILE A 328 30.46 -17.83 0.38
C ILE A 328 31.61 -17.10 -0.31
N ASN A 329 32.44 -17.84 -1.05
CA ASN A 329 33.58 -17.28 -1.79
C ASN A 329 33.16 -16.86 -3.21
N PHE A 330 33.71 -15.74 -3.68
CA PHE A 330 33.52 -15.13 -5.00
C PHE A 330 34.86 -14.61 -5.51
N ASN A 331 35.59 -15.41 -6.30
CA ASN A 331 36.89 -15.01 -6.85
C ASN A 331 37.84 -14.45 -5.76
N ASP A 332 37.97 -13.12 -5.66
CA ASP A 332 38.79 -12.41 -4.66
C ASP A 332 37.99 -11.81 -3.48
N THR A 333 36.70 -12.09 -3.39
CA THR A 333 35.78 -11.52 -2.39
C THR A 333 35.05 -12.62 -1.61
N VAL A 334 34.93 -12.46 -0.28
CA VAL A 334 34.21 -13.41 0.58
C VAL A 334 33.02 -12.74 1.24
N LEU A 335 31.86 -13.40 1.22
CA LEU A 335 30.64 -12.98 1.91
C LEU A 335 30.37 -13.88 3.12
N ILE A 336 30.33 -13.30 4.31
CA ILE A 336 30.02 -13.96 5.57
C ILE A 336 28.65 -13.49 6.05
N SER A 337 27.66 -14.37 6.01
CA SER A 337 26.32 -14.09 6.56
C SER A 337 26.31 -14.34 8.06
N THR A 338 25.75 -13.41 8.83
CA THR A 338 25.70 -13.51 10.30
C THR A 338 24.32 -13.91 10.82
N PRO A 339 24.24 -14.60 11.98
CA PRO A 339 22.98 -15.03 12.56
C PRO A 339 22.17 -13.85 13.12
N ARG A 340 20.93 -14.15 13.49
CA ARG A 340 19.97 -13.16 14.03
C ARG A 340 20.42 -12.49 15.31
N ASN A 341 21.10 -13.24 16.18
CA ASN A 341 21.67 -12.74 17.41
C ASN A 341 23.14 -13.11 17.45
N ILE A 342 24.01 -12.13 17.72
CA ILE A 342 25.44 -12.38 17.89
C ILE A 342 25.75 -12.22 19.36
N PHE A 343 25.55 -13.30 20.12
CA PHE A 343 25.86 -13.41 21.54
C PHE A 343 26.89 -14.52 21.77
N ASN A 344 27.44 -14.59 22.98
CA ASN A 344 28.45 -15.55 23.46
C ASN A 344 28.87 -16.69 22.51
N ALA A 345 27.96 -17.63 22.19
CA ALA A 345 28.26 -18.81 21.38
C ALA A 345 28.44 -18.46 19.89
N GLU A 346 27.52 -17.69 19.32
CA GLU A 346 27.57 -17.22 17.94
C GLU A 346 28.78 -16.31 17.71
N ALA A 347 29.12 -15.48 18.70
CA ALA A 347 30.31 -14.63 18.67
C ALA A 347 31.62 -15.43 18.68
N ARG A 348 31.68 -16.57 19.38
CA ARG A 348 32.84 -17.48 19.35
C ARG A 348 32.95 -18.18 18.00
N LYS A 349 31.84 -18.73 17.50
CA LYS A 349 31.77 -19.38 16.19
C LYS A 349 32.23 -18.44 15.07
N LEU A 350 31.73 -17.20 15.04
CA LEU A 350 32.17 -16.20 14.08
C LEU A 350 33.68 -15.94 14.13
N LYS A 351 34.28 -15.88 15.32
CA LYS A 351 35.75 -15.70 15.47
C LYS A 351 36.54 -16.89 14.96
N GLU A 352 36.07 -18.11 15.23
CA GLU A 352 36.73 -19.36 14.82
C GLU A 352 36.66 -19.51 13.30
N ASP A 353 35.47 -19.36 12.72
CA ASP A 353 35.23 -19.43 11.28
C ASP A 353 36.06 -18.36 10.54
N PHE A 354 36.10 -17.12 11.05
CA PHE A 354 36.90 -16.04 10.45
C PHE A 354 38.41 -16.30 10.56
N ARG A 355 38.88 -16.88 11.66
CA ARG A 355 40.29 -17.22 11.83
C ARG A 355 40.70 -18.31 10.84
N GLN A 356 39.86 -19.33 10.65
CA GLN A 356 40.09 -20.39 9.69
C GLN A 356 40.16 -19.82 8.27
N LEU A 357 39.21 -18.95 7.90
CA LEU A 357 39.21 -18.25 6.61
C LEU A 357 40.51 -17.47 6.34
N CYS A 358 41.09 -16.83 7.36
CA CYS A 358 42.34 -16.07 7.23
C CYS A 358 43.61 -16.95 7.20
N GLN A 359 43.49 -18.25 7.49
CA GLN A 359 44.58 -19.23 7.46
C GLN A 359 44.65 -19.98 6.13
N ASP A 360 43.55 -20.03 5.37
CA ASP A 360 43.54 -20.63 4.04
C ASP A 360 44.45 -19.83 3.07
N GLU A 361 45.14 -20.50 2.15
CA GLU A 361 46.10 -19.89 1.21
C GLU A 361 45.43 -18.95 0.16
N GLU A 362 44.11 -18.78 0.22
CA GLU A 362 43.37 -17.88 -0.67
C GLU A 362 43.55 -16.42 -0.27
N SER A 363 44.20 -15.64 -1.14
CA SER A 363 44.37 -14.21 -0.96
C SER A 363 43.10 -13.45 -1.40
N PHE A 364 42.26 -13.05 -0.44
CA PHE A 364 41.11 -12.20 -0.72
C PHE A 364 41.47 -10.71 -0.81
N ARG A 365 40.88 -9.99 -1.76
CA ARG A 365 40.86 -8.53 -1.85
C ARG A 365 39.90 -7.92 -0.83
N LYS A 366 38.73 -8.56 -0.63
CA LYS A 366 37.66 -8.01 0.20
C LYS A 366 36.90 -9.10 0.98
N ILE A 367 36.58 -8.82 2.23
CA ILE A 367 35.72 -9.64 3.07
C ILE A 367 34.51 -8.80 3.50
N ILE A 368 33.32 -9.31 3.28
CA ILE A 368 32.05 -8.67 3.58
C ILE A 368 31.36 -9.46 4.68
N ILE A 369 30.98 -8.79 5.77
CA ILE A 369 30.14 -9.35 6.83
C ILE A 369 28.72 -8.79 6.61
N ASP A 370 27.81 -9.64 6.13
CA ASP A 370 26.40 -9.29 5.99
C ASP A 370 25.64 -9.47 7.32
N MET A 371 25.02 -8.38 7.75
CA MET A 371 24.21 -8.29 8.97
C MET A 371 22.72 -8.13 8.66
N SER A 372 22.28 -8.53 7.46
CA SER A 372 20.89 -8.34 7.04
C SER A 372 19.90 -9.08 7.93
N HIS A 373 20.34 -10.18 8.55
CA HIS A 373 19.57 -10.98 9.50
C HIS A 373 19.80 -10.61 10.96
N THR A 374 20.93 -9.96 11.29
CA THR A 374 21.26 -9.61 12.67
C THR A 374 20.27 -8.58 13.18
N GLU A 375 19.58 -8.89 14.27
CA GLU A 375 18.72 -7.99 15.01
C GLU A 375 19.45 -7.42 16.22
N PHE A 376 20.14 -8.29 16.97
CA PHE A 376 20.76 -7.94 18.25
C PHE A 376 22.23 -8.35 18.33
N MET A 377 23.01 -7.50 19.00
CA MET A 377 24.43 -7.73 19.27
C MET A 377 24.77 -7.22 20.67
N ASP A 378 25.45 -8.03 21.46
CA ASP A 378 25.94 -7.67 22.80
C ASP A 378 27.44 -7.31 22.77
N SER A 379 28.04 -7.11 23.94
CA SER A 379 29.48 -6.82 24.06
C SER A 379 30.37 -7.94 23.53
N SER A 380 29.93 -9.19 23.58
CA SER A 380 30.67 -10.34 23.06
C SER A 380 30.71 -10.34 21.54
N GLY A 381 29.59 -9.97 20.89
CA GLY A 381 29.51 -9.78 19.44
C GLY A 381 30.34 -8.62 18.93
N VAL A 382 30.32 -7.48 19.63
CA VAL A 382 31.23 -6.35 19.33
C VAL A 382 32.70 -6.80 19.43
N GLY A 383 33.04 -7.51 20.51
CA GLY A 383 34.38 -8.07 20.69
C GLY A 383 34.77 -9.09 19.61
N ALA A 384 33.80 -9.77 18.99
CA ALA A 384 34.03 -10.63 17.84
C ALA A 384 34.45 -9.86 16.60
N LEU A 385 33.75 -8.78 16.25
CA LEU A 385 34.09 -7.96 15.09
C LEU A 385 35.50 -7.35 15.21
N VAL A 386 35.82 -6.82 16.40
CA VAL A 386 37.15 -6.25 16.67
C VAL A 386 38.23 -7.34 16.57
N SER A 387 37.95 -8.54 17.06
CA SER A 387 38.86 -9.69 16.92
C SER A 387 39.07 -10.08 15.46
N CYS A 388 38.01 -10.11 14.65
CA CYS A 388 38.10 -10.42 13.22
C CYS A 388 38.99 -9.41 12.49
N LEU A 389 38.76 -8.11 12.72
CA LEU A 389 39.58 -7.05 12.15
C LEU A 389 41.07 -7.20 12.54
N LYS A 390 41.34 -7.50 13.83
CA LYS A 390 42.71 -7.71 14.31
C LYS A 390 43.36 -8.92 13.64
N THR A 391 42.65 -10.04 13.53
CA THR A 391 43.14 -11.27 12.89
C THR A 391 43.42 -11.05 11.41
N LEU A 392 42.54 -10.33 10.69
CA LEU A 392 42.74 -9.97 9.29
C LEU A 392 44.03 -9.15 9.09
N ARG A 393 44.22 -8.10 9.89
CA ARG A 393 45.40 -7.24 9.80
C ARG A 393 46.70 -7.99 10.11
N GLN A 394 46.66 -8.95 11.05
CA GLN A 394 47.81 -9.80 11.33
C GLN A 394 48.13 -10.74 10.16
N SER A 395 47.11 -11.34 9.53
CA SER A 395 47.29 -12.21 8.36
C SER A 395 47.82 -11.44 7.14
N ASP A 396 47.29 -10.24 6.87
CA ASP A 396 47.77 -9.37 5.79
C ASP A 396 49.27 -9.03 5.95
N ILE A 397 49.72 -8.77 7.19
CA ILE A 397 51.12 -8.49 7.51
C ILE A 397 51.99 -9.74 7.30
N GLN A 398 51.54 -10.90 7.77
CA GLN A 398 52.29 -12.16 7.65
C GLN A 398 52.43 -12.63 6.20
N SER A 399 51.41 -12.39 5.37
CA SER A 399 51.40 -12.75 3.95
C SER A 399 52.17 -11.76 3.06
N GLY A 400 52.60 -10.60 3.59
CA GLY A 400 53.36 -9.61 2.84
C GLY A 400 52.55 -8.90 1.74
N LYS A 401 51.22 -8.84 1.86
CA LYS A 401 50.33 -8.20 0.89
C LYS A 401 50.64 -6.70 0.72
N LEU A 402 50.77 -6.26 -0.53
CA LEU A 402 50.95 -4.84 -0.90
C LEU A 402 49.69 -4.00 -0.64
N GLU A 403 48.50 -4.57 -0.86
CA GLU A 403 47.22 -3.93 -0.56
C GLU A 403 46.50 -4.68 0.56
N PRO A 404 46.08 -4.00 1.64
CA PRO A 404 45.41 -4.66 2.77
C PRO A 404 44.01 -5.11 2.35
N THR A 405 43.59 -6.28 2.84
CA THR A 405 42.26 -6.81 2.59
C THR A 405 41.20 -5.88 3.18
N GLU A 406 40.19 -5.50 2.42
CA GLU A 406 39.12 -4.61 2.88
C GLU A 406 38.08 -5.40 3.69
N LEU A 407 37.75 -4.96 4.92
CA LEU A 407 36.67 -5.56 5.73
C LEU A 407 35.47 -4.61 5.77
N VAL A 408 34.35 -5.04 5.17
CA VAL A 408 33.15 -4.21 4.99
C VAL A 408 31.96 -4.83 5.70
N LEU A 409 31.14 -3.99 6.36
CA LEU A 409 29.87 -4.43 6.94
C LEU A 409 28.71 -4.09 5.99
N TRP A 410 27.88 -5.08 5.69
CA TRP A 410 26.67 -4.94 4.89
C TRP A 410 25.42 -4.99 5.77
N SER A 411 24.37 -4.28 5.35
CA SER A 411 23.01 -4.36 5.89
C SER A 411 22.86 -4.06 7.39
N VAL A 412 23.78 -3.32 8.00
CA VAL A 412 23.78 -3.03 9.44
C VAL A 412 22.50 -2.29 9.85
N ASN A 413 21.71 -2.89 10.75
CA ASN A 413 20.46 -2.31 11.20
C ASN A 413 20.70 -1.15 12.20
N ALA A 414 19.66 -0.36 12.49
CA ALA A 414 19.77 0.80 13.38
C ALA A 414 20.16 0.45 14.83
N GLN A 415 19.70 -0.69 15.36
CA GLN A 415 20.02 -1.14 16.72
C GLN A 415 21.49 -1.54 16.84
N VAL A 416 22.00 -2.34 15.90
CA VAL A 416 23.40 -2.74 15.81
C VAL A 416 24.30 -1.51 15.58
N LEU A 417 23.88 -0.60 14.69
CA LEU A 417 24.59 0.66 14.47
C LEU A 417 24.64 1.53 15.72
N SER A 418 23.56 1.60 16.51
CA SER A 418 23.56 2.29 17.80
C SER A 418 24.55 1.68 18.77
N VAL A 419 24.67 0.35 18.84
CA VAL A 419 25.69 -0.32 19.66
C VAL A 419 27.09 0.09 19.22
N LEU A 420 27.39 0.02 17.91
CA LEU A 420 28.70 0.42 17.37
C LEU A 420 29.05 1.88 17.68
N LYS A 421 28.08 2.79 17.54
CA LYS A 421 28.22 4.22 17.88
C LYS A 421 28.46 4.43 19.38
N MET A 422 27.72 3.74 20.24
CA MET A 422 27.92 3.81 21.69
C MET A 422 29.30 3.30 22.11
N THR A 423 29.86 2.34 21.38
CA THR A 423 31.21 1.83 21.58
C THR A 423 32.29 2.61 20.82
N ASN A 424 31.91 3.67 20.08
CA ASN A 424 32.80 4.45 19.22
C ASN A 424 33.61 3.57 18.24
N LEU A 425 32.95 2.60 17.60
CA LEU A 425 33.54 1.69 16.61
C LEU A 425 32.99 1.92 15.19
N ASP A 426 32.00 2.79 15.03
CA ASP A 426 31.34 3.10 13.76
C ASP A 426 32.25 3.76 12.73
N HIS A 427 33.33 4.41 13.17
CA HIS A 427 34.37 4.97 12.30
C HIS A 427 35.52 3.99 12.01
N ILE A 428 35.58 2.84 12.70
CA ILE A 428 36.60 1.81 12.48
C ILE A 428 36.17 0.85 11.37
N PHE A 429 34.87 0.53 11.33
CA PHE A 429 34.31 -0.34 10.31
C PHE A 429 33.73 0.48 9.17
N TYR A 430 34.06 0.13 7.92
CA TYR A 430 33.36 0.67 6.77
C TYR A 430 31.99 -0.02 6.64
N ILE A 431 30.91 0.77 6.67
CA ILE A 431 29.53 0.29 6.52
C ILE A 431 29.03 0.76 5.15
N GLU A 432 28.72 -0.19 4.25
CA GLU A 432 28.32 0.13 2.88
C GLU A 432 26.87 0.67 2.83
N PRO A 433 26.65 1.96 2.52
CA PRO A 433 25.32 2.59 2.58
C PRO A 433 24.30 2.05 1.59
N ALA A 434 24.72 1.38 0.50
CA ALA A 434 23.83 0.81 -0.52
C ALA A 434 23.19 -0.52 -0.12
N THR A 435 23.68 -1.19 0.93
CA THR A 435 23.32 -2.59 1.26
C THR A 435 22.05 -2.78 2.07
N ARG A 436 21.27 -1.72 2.27
CA ARG A 436 20.17 -1.65 3.24
C ARG A 436 19.20 -2.83 3.10
N THR A 437 18.72 -3.38 4.22
CA THR A 437 17.75 -4.50 4.25
C THR A 437 16.28 -4.04 4.32
N ASN A 438 15.41 -4.78 3.63
CA ASN A 438 13.94 -4.70 3.63
C ASN A 438 13.29 -5.39 4.85
N ARG A 439 14.06 -6.07 5.70
CA ARG A 439 13.51 -6.72 6.89
C ARG A 439 13.03 -5.67 7.89
N ALA A 440 11.76 -5.75 8.28
CA ALA A 440 11.23 -4.97 9.39
C ALA A 440 11.75 -5.58 10.71
N PRO A 441 12.24 -4.77 11.67
CA PRO A 441 12.51 -5.28 13.00
C PRO A 441 11.18 -5.82 13.56
N ARG A 442 11.15 -7.08 14.00
CA ARG A 442 9.96 -7.62 14.67
C ARG A 442 9.66 -6.72 15.87
N HIS A 443 8.56 -5.98 15.81
CA HIS A 443 8.08 -5.20 16.94
C HIS A 443 7.94 -6.16 18.13
N LYS A 444 8.60 -5.83 19.25
CA LYS A 444 8.09 -6.29 20.55
C LYS A 444 6.63 -5.86 20.58
N ASN A 445 5.74 -6.81 20.86
CA ASN A 445 4.32 -6.57 21.18
C ASN A 445 4.17 -5.18 21.78
N GLU A 446 3.39 -4.35 21.09
CA GLU A 446 3.19 -2.95 21.42
C GLU A 446 3.06 -2.76 22.94
N ARG A 447 3.79 -1.76 23.46
CA ARG A 447 3.49 -1.22 24.79
C ARG A 447 1.99 -0.97 24.83
N SER A 448 1.33 -1.63 25.78
CA SER A 448 -0.09 -1.47 26.11
C SER A 448 -0.54 -0.01 25.91
N PRO A 449 -1.57 0.26 25.08
CA PRO A 449 -2.04 1.62 24.89
C PRO A 449 -2.43 2.21 26.25
N ASN A 450 -2.06 3.47 26.49
CA ASN A 450 -2.46 4.24 27.67
C ASN A 450 -3.91 3.93 28.05
N LYS A 451 -4.16 3.62 29.33
CA LYS A 451 -5.47 3.21 29.86
C LYS A 451 -6.58 4.11 29.26
N PRO A 452 -7.51 3.56 28.47
CA PRO A 452 -8.51 4.37 27.79
C PRO A 452 -9.36 5.13 28.81
N ASN A 453 -9.52 6.43 28.59
CA ASN A 453 -10.35 7.35 29.38
C ASN A 453 -11.77 6.74 29.54
N PRO A 454 -12.43 6.77 30.71
CA PRO A 454 -13.75 6.16 30.96
C PRO A 454 -14.80 6.38 29.85
N PHE A 455 -14.84 7.57 29.24
CA PHE A 455 -15.75 7.88 28.13
C PHE A 455 -15.43 7.08 26.85
N SER A 456 -14.14 6.86 26.56
CA SER A 456 -13.70 6.02 25.44
C SER A 456 -14.00 4.54 25.67
N LYS A 457 -13.96 4.04 26.90
CA LYS A 457 -14.42 2.67 27.23
C LYS A 457 -15.92 2.51 27.01
N ILE A 458 -16.72 3.51 27.39
CA ILE A 458 -18.17 3.52 27.13
C ILE A 458 -18.42 3.52 25.63
N LEU A 459 -17.75 4.38 24.85
CA LEU A 459 -17.86 4.37 23.39
C LEU A 459 -17.38 3.06 22.75
N HIS A 460 -16.34 2.43 23.29
CA HIS A 460 -15.83 1.16 22.78
C HIS A 460 -16.78 -0.01 23.07
N ARG A 461 -17.48 0.03 24.22
CA ARG A 461 -18.58 -0.89 24.53
C ARG A 461 -19.80 -0.61 23.65
N LEU A 462 -20.14 0.66 23.45
CA LEU A 462 -21.22 1.07 22.55
C LEU A 462 -20.93 0.64 21.11
N TYR A 463 -19.67 0.75 20.67
CA TYR A 463 -19.19 0.29 19.37
C TYR A 463 -19.28 -1.23 19.25
N GLY A 464 -18.78 -1.98 20.26
CA GLY A 464 -18.92 -3.43 20.28
C GLY A 464 -20.40 -3.87 20.23
N PHE A 465 -21.26 -3.15 20.93
CA PHE A 465 -22.71 -3.36 20.89
C PHE A 465 -23.33 -3.03 19.52
N LEU A 466 -22.97 -1.89 18.92
CA LEU A 466 -23.47 -1.44 17.62
C LEU A 466 -22.98 -2.34 16.47
N ILE A 467 -21.74 -2.84 16.51
CA ILE A 467 -21.23 -3.85 15.56
C ILE A 467 -21.84 -5.23 15.81
N GLY A 468 -22.26 -5.53 17.04
CA GLY A 468 -23.04 -6.73 17.34
C GLY A 468 -24.42 -6.75 16.66
N ILE A 469 -24.94 -5.60 16.25
CA ILE A 469 -26.21 -5.50 15.51
C ILE A 469 -25.94 -5.88 14.04
N PRO A 470 -26.56 -6.97 13.51
CA PRO A 470 -26.25 -7.48 12.16
C PRO A 470 -26.40 -6.45 11.05
N ILE A 471 -27.42 -5.58 11.13
CA ILE A 471 -27.70 -4.54 10.13
C ILE A 471 -26.60 -3.47 10.14
N LEU A 472 -26.18 -3.01 11.31
CA LEU A 472 -25.13 -1.98 11.43
C LEU A 472 -23.75 -2.55 11.07
N CYS A 473 -23.49 -3.82 11.40
CA CYS A 473 -22.30 -4.55 10.97
C CYS A 473 -22.24 -4.66 9.45
N ALA A 474 -23.34 -5.04 8.80
CA ALA A 474 -23.44 -5.10 7.35
C ALA A 474 -23.24 -3.72 6.72
N ILE A 475 -23.88 -2.67 7.26
CA ILE A 475 -23.68 -1.29 6.80
C ILE A 475 -22.21 -0.88 6.95
N ALA A 476 -21.57 -1.17 8.08
CA ALA A 476 -20.17 -0.86 8.30
C ALA A 476 -19.25 -1.55 7.28
N TYR A 477 -19.46 -2.84 7.00
CA TYR A 477 -18.69 -3.56 5.98
C TYR A 477 -19.02 -3.10 4.56
N VAL A 478 -20.27 -2.77 4.24
CA VAL A 478 -20.65 -2.13 2.97
C VAL A 478 -19.90 -0.81 2.82
N MET A 479 -19.86 0.00 3.86
CA MET A 479 -19.13 1.26 3.85
C MET A 479 -17.62 1.04 3.71
N TYR A 480 -17.03 0.07 4.40
CA TYR A 480 -15.60 -0.25 4.30
C TYR A 480 -15.24 -0.88 2.94
N PHE A 481 -16.17 -1.63 2.35
CA PHE A 481 -16.00 -2.24 1.03
C PHE A 481 -15.94 -1.19 -0.08
N PHE A 482 -16.75 -0.13 0.04
CA PHE A 482 -16.74 0.99 -0.91
C PHE A 482 -15.72 2.07 -0.58
N TYR A 483 -15.47 2.30 0.70
CA TYR A 483 -14.64 3.38 1.24
C TYR A 483 -13.84 2.83 2.43
N PRO A 484 -12.82 1.99 2.17
CA PRO A 484 -11.97 1.49 3.23
C PRO A 484 -11.41 2.70 3.98
N ALA A 485 -11.36 2.61 5.30
CA ALA A 485 -10.56 3.56 6.06
C ALA A 485 -9.17 3.59 5.40
N ILE A 486 -8.56 4.77 5.29
CA ILE A 486 -7.15 4.83 4.94
C ILE A 486 -6.48 3.96 6.00
N GLU A 487 -6.01 2.76 5.63
CA GLU A 487 -5.14 1.93 6.45
C GLU A 487 -3.83 2.69 6.54
N LEU A 488 -3.83 3.68 7.43
CA LEU A 488 -2.66 4.40 7.81
C LEU A 488 -1.82 3.43 8.59
N ASP A 489 -0.64 3.13 8.06
CA ASP A 489 0.41 2.44 8.79
C ASP A 489 0.42 2.95 10.24
N PRO A 490 0.23 2.07 11.24
CA PRO A 490 0.25 2.43 12.65
C PRO A 490 1.52 3.22 13.03
N SER A 491 2.63 2.99 12.31
CA SER A 491 3.91 3.66 12.51
C SER A 491 3.92 5.13 12.07
N LEU A 492 3.02 5.57 11.19
CA LEU A 492 2.97 6.96 10.73
C LEU A 492 2.53 7.89 11.86
N PRO A 493 3.27 8.98 12.15
CA PRO A 493 2.87 9.94 13.18
C PRO A 493 1.77 10.86 12.63
N VAL A 494 0.51 10.43 12.73
CA VAL A 494 -0.65 11.25 12.37
C VAL A 494 -1.36 11.79 13.61
N HIS A 495 -2.07 12.90 13.44
CA HIS A 495 -2.82 13.52 14.52
C HIS A 495 -3.93 12.57 15.04
N PRO A 496 -4.21 12.53 16.37
CA PRO A 496 -5.22 11.63 16.95
C PRO A 496 -6.62 11.72 16.32
N SER A 497 -6.99 12.88 15.78
CA SER A 497 -8.25 13.07 15.06
C SER A 497 -8.41 12.13 13.86
N VAL A 498 -7.32 11.75 13.19
CA VAL A 498 -7.35 10.91 12.00
C VAL A 498 -7.75 9.46 12.33
N ARG A 499 -7.23 8.94 13.44
CA ARG A 499 -7.49 7.57 13.92
C ARG A 499 -8.76 7.47 14.78
N SER A 500 -9.44 8.59 15.00
CA SER A 500 -10.63 8.65 15.84
C SER A 500 -11.85 8.05 15.12
N PHE A 501 -12.17 6.80 15.46
CA PHE A 501 -13.38 6.14 14.98
C PHE A 501 -14.67 6.94 15.27
N PRO A 502 -14.87 7.53 16.46
CA PRO A 502 -16.07 8.33 16.74
C PRO A 502 -16.22 9.55 15.83
N LYS A 503 -15.11 10.26 15.57
CA LYS A 503 -15.10 11.39 14.63
C LYS A 503 -15.50 10.93 13.24
N ARG A 504 -15.05 9.75 12.81
CA ARG A 504 -15.42 9.19 11.51
C ARG A 504 -16.92 8.92 11.39
N ILE A 505 -17.59 8.46 12.45
CA ILE A 505 -19.06 8.30 12.44
C ILE A 505 -19.75 9.66 12.25
N ILE A 506 -19.31 10.68 12.99
CA ILE A 506 -19.84 12.05 12.88
C ILE A 506 -19.66 12.56 11.44
N ASP A 507 -18.49 12.35 10.85
CA ASP A 507 -18.19 12.71 9.47
C ASP A 507 -19.12 12.01 8.47
N ILE A 508 -19.33 10.70 8.62
CA ILE A 508 -20.23 9.93 7.76
C ILE A 508 -21.68 10.43 7.89
N PHE A 509 -22.17 10.61 9.12
CA PHE A 509 -23.52 11.07 9.36
C PHE A 509 -23.75 12.46 8.76
N GLY A 510 -22.85 13.42 9.04
CA GLY A 510 -22.94 14.76 8.47
C GLY A 510 -22.76 14.77 6.95
N ALA A 511 -21.94 13.89 6.39
CA ALA A 511 -21.82 13.73 4.94
C ALA A 511 -23.12 13.22 4.31
N LEU A 512 -23.81 12.26 4.92
CA LEU A 512 -25.10 11.76 4.42
C LEU A 512 -26.19 12.86 4.46
N VAL A 513 -26.24 13.64 5.55
CA VAL A 513 -27.15 14.79 5.64
C VAL A 513 -26.82 15.82 4.56
N GLY A 514 -25.55 16.21 4.45
CA GLY A 514 -25.10 17.18 3.44
C GLY A 514 -25.32 16.72 2.00
N LEU A 515 -25.10 15.44 1.69
CA LEU A 515 -25.38 14.84 0.38
C LEU A 515 -26.88 14.81 0.06
N SER A 516 -27.74 14.60 1.06
CA SER A 516 -29.19 14.65 0.88
C SER A 516 -29.65 16.05 0.45
N PHE A 517 -29.14 17.10 1.11
CA PHE A 517 -29.36 18.49 0.66
C PHE A 517 -28.74 18.75 -0.72
N THR A 518 -27.53 18.24 -0.96
CA THR A 518 -26.86 18.38 -2.26
C THR A 518 -27.71 17.79 -3.38
N ALA A 519 -28.34 16.62 -3.17
CA ALA A 519 -29.20 15.98 -4.16
C ALA A 519 -30.43 16.82 -4.52
N ILE A 520 -31.09 17.40 -3.51
CA ILE A 520 -32.25 18.30 -3.70
C ILE A 520 -31.84 19.57 -4.46
N LEU A 521 -30.72 20.18 -4.08
CA LEU A 521 -30.22 21.42 -4.67
C LEU A 521 -29.54 21.21 -6.03
N PHE A 522 -29.20 19.98 -6.39
CA PHE A 522 -28.40 19.68 -7.58
C PHE A 522 -29.07 20.15 -8.87
N VAL A 523 -30.36 19.84 -9.04
CA VAL A 523 -31.12 20.15 -10.26
C VAL A 523 -31.24 21.65 -10.52
N PRO A 524 -31.73 22.49 -9.58
CA PRO A 524 -31.84 23.94 -9.84
C PRO A 524 -30.47 24.59 -10.05
N ILE A 525 -29.43 24.19 -9.30
CA ILE A 525 -28.06 24.71 -9.47
C ILE A 525 -27.48 24.30 -10.82
N ALA A 526 -27.68 23.04 -11.23
CA ALA A 526 -27.22 22.54 -12.52
C ALA A 526 -27.83 23.32 -13.69
N ILE A 527 -29.12 23.62 -13.63
CA ILE A 527 -29.82 24.43 -14.63
C ILE A 527 -29.22 25.84 -14.66
N ALA A 528 -29.09 26.51 -13.52
CA ALA A 528 -28.51 27.86 -13.45
C ALA A 528 -27.09 27.94 -14.04
N ILE A 529 -26.23 26.97 -13.71
CA ILE A 529 -24.86 26.88 -14.23
C ILE A 529 -24.84 26.66 -15.74
N LYS A 530 -25.72 25.79 -16.27
CA LYS A 530 -25.80 25.44 -17.70
C LYS A 530 -26.37 26.57 -18.55
N LEU A 531 -27.32 27.34 -18.01
CA LEU A 531 -27.89 28.51 -18.70
C LEU A 531 -26.88 29.65 -18.83
N GLU A 532 -26.03 29.85 -17.81
CA GLU A 532 -25.03 30.93 -17.86
C GLU A 532 -23.78 30.56 -18.67
N SER A 533 -23.31 29.31 -18.61
CA SER A 533 -22.07 28.92 -19.29
C SER A 533 -22.04 27.46 -19.76
N ARG A 534 -21.42 27.22 -20.93
CA ARG A 534 -21.20 25.87 -21.46
C ARG A 534 -20.10 25.13 -20.66
N GLY A 535 -20.31 23.84 -20.35
CA GLY A 535 -19.33 22.95 -19.70
C GLY A 535 -19.93 21.99 -18.66
N SER A 536 -19.10 21.38 -17.80
CA SER A 536 -19.51 20.47 -16.70
C SER A 536 -20.12 21.20 -15.49
N ILE A 537 -21.15 20.62 -14.86
CA ILE A 537 -21.79 21.19 -13.66
C ILE A 537 -20.85 21.14 -12.45
N LEU A 538 -20.14 20.02 -12.32
CA LEU A 538 -19.14 19.82 -11.29
C LEU A 538 -17.73 20.16 -11.80
N PHE A 539 -16.93 20.69 -10.88
CA PHE A 539 -15.52 20.98 -11.04
C PHE A 539 -14.73 20.13 -10.03
N LYS A 540 -13.59 19.58 -10.48
CA LYS A 540 -12.69 18.76 -9.67
C LYS A 540 -11.31 19.41 -9.67
N GLN A 541 -10.75 19.65 -8.49
CA GLN A 541 -9.40 20.21 -8.37
C GLN A 541 -8.50 19.30 -7.54
N LYS A 542 -7.24 19.10 -7.97
CA LYS A 542 -6.26 18.32 -7.20
C LYS A 542 -5.79 19.14 -5.98
N ARG A 543 -5.80 18.52 -4.80
CA ARG A 543 -5.39 19.11 -3.51
C ARG A 543 -4.52 18.13 -2.73
N ALA A 544 -3.69 18.68 -1.86
CA ALA A 544 -2.93 17.88 -0.90
C ALA A 544 -3.86 17.52 0.27
N GLY A 545 -3.99 16.22 0.52
CA GLY A 545 -4.77 15.66 1.62
C GLY A 545 -3.91 15.32 2.82
N LEU A 546 -4.39 14.37 3.63
CA LEU A 546 -3.63 13.78 4.72
C LEU A 546 -2.27 13.28 4.22
N MET A 547 -1.19 13.68 4.89
CA MET A 547 0.20 13.39 4.53
C MET A 547 0.53 13.71 3.08
N SER A 548 -0.03 14.82 2.57
CA SER A 548 0.14 15.26 1.18
C SER A 548 -0.44 14.30 0.12
N LYS A 549 -1.21 13.29 0.52
CA LYS A 549 -1.85 12.36 -0.43
C LYS A 549 -2.76 13.15 -1.38
N PRO A 550 -2.55 13.05 -2.71
CA PRO A 550 -3.36 13.80 -3.65
C PRO A 550 -4.80 13.29 -3.68
N PHE A 551 -5.77 14.20 -3.54
CA PHE A 551 -7.18 13.90 -3.75
C PHE A 551 -7.86 14.97 -4.60
N GLY A 552 -9.01 14.63 -5.18
CA GLY A 552 -9.79 15.55 -5.99
C GLY A 552 -10.93 16.16 -5.18
N ILE A 553 -10.85 17.45 -4.86
CA ILE A 553 -11.92 18.18 -4.19
C ILE A 553 -13.03 18.51 -5.19
N TRP A 554 -14.27 18.15 -4.85
CA TRP A 554 -15.45 18.38 -5.70
C TRP A 554 -16.14 19.70 -5.34
N LYS A 555 -16.50 20.49 -6.35
CA LYS A 555 -17.29 21.72 -6.19
C LYS A 555 -18.30 21.88 -7.32
N PHE A 556 -19.34 22.68 -7.11
CA PHE A 556 -20.10 23.20 -8.24
C PHE A 556 -19.24 24.22 -8.99
N ARG A 557 -19.38 24.26 -10.32
CA ARG A 557 -18.62 25.18 -11.15
C ARG A 557 -19.10 26.61 -10.91
N SER A 558 -18.26 27.42 -10.25
CA SER A 558 -18.49 28.85 -10.02
C SER A 558 -17.71 29.77 -10.96
N MET A 559 -16.78 29.23 -11.76
CA MET A 559 -15.91 29.99 -12.65
C MET A 559 -16.07 29.60 -14.13
N VAL A 560 -15.65 30.49 -15.03
CA VAL A 560 -15.60 30.23 -16.48
C VAL A 560 -14.64 29.07 -16.83
N LYS A 561 -14.88 28.38 -17.94
CA LYS A 561 -14.12 27.18 -18.36
C LYS A 561 -12.59 27.41 -18.43
N ASN A 562 -12.17 28.61 -18.79
CA ASN A 562 -10.75 28.98 -18.98
C ASN A 562 -10.13 29.66 -17.74
N ALA A 563 -10.75 29.55 -16.56
CA ALA A 563 -10.32 30.26 -15.35
C ALA A 563 -8.89 29.91 -14.89
N GLU A 564 -8.41 28.69 -15.12
CA GLU A 564 -7.04 28.30 -14.75
C GLU A 564 -6.01 29.06 -15.61
N MET A 565 -6.25 29.20 -16.92
CA MET A 565 -5.39 29.99 -17.83
C MET A 565 -5.43 31.49 -17.49
N LEU A 566 -6.61 31.99 -17.11
CA LEU A 566 -6.78 33.39 -16.72
C LEU A 566 -6.15 33.69 -15.35
N LYS A 567 -5.88 32.68 -14.51
CA LYS A 567 -5.30 32.85 -13.17
C LYS A 567 -3.97 33.60 -13.21
N GLN A 568 -3.14 33.31 -14.23
CA GLN A 568 -1.83 33.94 -14.41
C GLN A 568 -1.92 35.45 -14.72
N LYS A 569 -3.10 35.93 -15.15
CA LYS A 569 -3.36 37.34 -15.50
C LYS A 569 -4.10 38.10 -14.39
N VAL A 570 -4.42 37.45 -13.27
CA VAL A 570 -5.17 38.04 -12.15
C VAL A 570 -4.21 38.36 -11.01
N THR A 571 -4.18 39.62 -10.59
CA THR A 571 -3.36 40.11 -9.47
C THR A 571 -3.77 39.40 -8.16
N ASN A 572 -2.79 38.89 -7.41
CA ASN A 572 -2.99 38.38 -6.06
C ASN A 572 -2.95 39.56 -5.09
N GLU A 573 -4.08 39.87 -4.42
CA GLU A 573 -4.17 41.04 -3.52
C GLU A 573 -3.26 40.91 -2.28
N ILE A 574 -2.86 39.67 -1.95
CA ILE A 574 -1.99 39.38 -0.80
C ILE A 574 -0.51 39.59 -1.13
N ALA A 575 -0.14 39.62 -2.42
CA ALA A 575 1.21 40.02 -2.83
C ALA A 575 1.45 41.54 -2.66
N ASN A 576 0.39 42.33 -2.45
CA ASN A 576 0.44 43.80 -2.35
C ASN A 576 -0.15 44.27 -1.01
N SER A 577 0.44 43.92 0.12
CA SER A 577 0.08 44.49 1.43
C SER A 577 0.76 45.84 1.65
N THR A 578 -0.04 46.91 1.64
CA THR A 578 0.03 48.31 2.14
C THR A 578 1.32 49.06 2.55
N ASP A 579 2.52 48.46 2.63
CA ASP A 579 3.70 49.15 3.20
C ASP A 579 4.91 49.25 2.24
N GLY A 580 4.70 49.09 0.93
CA GLY A 580 5.71 49.35 -0.11
C GLY A 580 6.96 48.46 -0.06
N THR A 581 7.07 47.55 0.90
CA THR A 581 8.16 46.60 1.06
C THR A 581 7.70 45.19 0.66
N PRO A 582 8.32 44.56 -0.34
CA PRO A 582 7.95 43.20 -0.72
C PRO A 582 8.49 42.23 0.34
N LYS A 583 7.60 41.67 1.17
CA LYS A 583 7.90 40.40 1.86
C LYS A 583 7.90 39.30 0.80
N ASN A 584 9.04 39.10 0.15
CA ASN A 584 9.22 38.14 -0.95
C ASN A 584 8.86 36.69 -0.58
N SER A 585 8.85 36.30 0.70
CA SER A 585 8.65 34.91 1.15
C SER A 585 7.20 34.40 1.13
N ASP A 586 6.19 35.26 1.28
CA ASP A 586 4.77 34.85 1.34
C ASP A 586 4.05 34.89 -0.02
N SER A 587 4.69 35.52 -1.01
CA SER A 587 4.14 35.78 -2.35
C SER A 587 4.02 34.50 -3.20
N GLY A 588 3.04 33.65 -2.87
CA GLY A 588 2.76 32.39 -3.58
C GLY A 588 2.16 31.30 -2.70
N LYS A 589 2.35 31.39 -1.38
CA LYS A 589 1.84 30.41 -0.39
C LYS A 589 0.33 30.51 -0.15
N PHE A 590 -0.31 31.60 -0.62
CA PHE A 590 -1.75 31.84 -0.49
C PHE A 590 -2.28 32.83 -1.54
N PHE A 591 -3.43 32.53 -2.16
CA PHE A 591 -4.05 33.37 -3.20
C PHE A 591 -5.41 33.93 -2.77
N LYS A 592 -5.61 35.24 -2.88
CA LYS A 592 -6.89 35.93 -2.66
C LYS A 592 -7.04 37.09 -3.65
N ASN A 593 -8.23 37.21 -4.23
CA ASN A 593 -8.63 38.36 -5.04
C ASN A 593 -10.12 38.59 -4.80
N SER A 594 -10.48 39.80 -4.39
CA SER A 594 -11.83 40.16 -3.95
C SER A 594 -12.78 40.44 -5.12
N ASN A 595 -12.25 40.75 -6.30
CA ASN A 595 -12.99 41.02 -7.52
C ASN A 595 -12.47 40.15 -8.69
N ASP A 596 -12.45 38.83 -8.48
CA ASP A 596 -11.93 37.89 -9.46
C ASP A 596 -12.81 37.85 -10.73
N PRO A 597 -12.29 38.29 -11.89
CA PRO A 597 -13.06 38.40 -13.14
C PRO A 597 -13.45 37.03 -13.72
N ARG A 598 -12.92 35.94 -13.17
CA ARG A 598 -13.17 34.57 -13.63
C ARG A 598 -14.48 33.99 -13.05
N ILE A 599 -15.05 34.63 -12.03
CA ILE A 599 -16.26 34.18 -11.35
C ILE A 599 -17.51 34.61 -12.14
N THR A 600 -18.40 33.65 -12.41
CA THR A 600 -19.69 33.87 -13.08
C THR A 600 -20.73 34.53 -12.16
N LYS A 601 -21.85 35.06 -12.65
CA LYS A 601 -22.88 35.68 -11.79
C LYS A 601 -23.54 34.63 -10.89
N VAL A 602 -23.90 33.47 -11.43
CA VAL A 602 -24.36 32.32 -10.64
C VAL A 602 -23.25 31.87 -9.69
N GLY A 603 -21.99 31.86 -10.15
CA GLY A 603 -20.83 31.56 -9.32
C GLY A 603 -20.65 32.48 -8.12
N LYS A 604 -20.89 33.80 -8.27
CA LYS A 604 -20.86 34.76 -7.16
C LYS A 604 -21.93 34.42 -6.12
N PHE A 605 -23.14 34.08 -6.56
CA PHE A 605 -24.21 33.64 -5.64
C PHE A 605 -23.84 32.34 -4.91
N LEU A 606 -23.33 31.33 -5.64
CA LEU A 606 -22.94 30.04 -5.05
C LEU A 606 -21.81 30.19 -4.03
N ARG A 607 -20.81 31.06 -4.28
CA ARG A 607 -19.72 31.33 -3.33
C ARG A 607 -20.19 32.11 -2.11
N LYS A 608 -21.01 33.15 -2.32
CA LYS A 608 -21.58 33.96 -1.22
C LYS A 608 -22.39 33.10 -0.25
N THR A 609 -23.09 32.09 -0.76
CA THR A 609 -23.91 31.16 0.03
C THR A 609 -23.17 29.88 0.44
N SER A 610 -21.89 29.72 0.05
CA SER A 610 -21.11 28.48 0.20
C SER A 610 -21.74 27.23 -0.44
N LEU A 611 -22.77 27.40 -1.28
CA LEU A 611 -23.42 26.30 -1.98
C LEU A 611 -22.48 25.60 -2.95
N ASP A 612 -21.45 26.27 -3.47
CA ASP A 612 -20.48 25.65 -4.36
C ASP A 612 -19.65 24.54 -3.70
N GLU A 613 -19.59 24.49 -2.37
CA GLU A 613 -18.81 23.52 -1.60
C GLU A 613 -19.60 22.27 -1.21
N PHE A 614 -20.92 22.22 -1.41
CA PHE A 614 -21.76 21.06 -1.08
C PHE A 614 -21.31 19.73 -1.68
N PRO A 615 -20.83 19.65 -2.95
CA PRO A 615 -20.30 18.40 -3.49
C PRO A 615 -19.11 17.80 -2.69
N GLN A 616 -18.44 18.59 -1.84
CA GLN A 616 -17.37 18.09 -0.96
C GLN A 616 -17.87 17.13 0.12
N PHE A 617 -19.17 17.09 0.43
CA PHE A 617 -19.72 16.04 1.31
C PHE A 617 -19.46 14.63 0.75
N TRP A 618 -19.29 14.50 -0.57
CA TRP A 618 -18.81 13.26 -1.18
C TRP A 618 -17.37 12.93 -0.76
N ASN A 619 -16.48 13.92 -0.71
CA ASN A 619 -15.09 13.75 -0.24
C ASN A 619 -15.03 13.38 1.25
N ILE A 620 -15.97 13.88 2.04
CA ILE A 620 -16.10 13.48 3.45
C ILE A 620 -16.58 12.03 3.53
N LEU A 621 -17.59 11.64 2.74
CA LEU A 621 -18.08 10.26 2.72
C LEU A 621 -16.99 9.28 2.26
N THR A 622 -16.20 9.62 1.24
CA THR A 622 -15.08 8.78 0.77
C THR A 622 -13.91 8.71 1.73
N GLY A 623 -13.82 9.66 2.68
CA GLY A 623 -12.79 9.71 3.71
C GLY A 623 -11.54 10.50 3.32
N ASP A 624 -11.56 11.19 2.17
CA ASP A 624 -10.51 12.14 1.75
C ASP A 624 -10.48 13.38 2.65
N MET A 625 -11.66 13.79 3.14
CA MET A 625 -11.87 14.95 4.00
C MET A 625 -12.64 14.56 5.28
N SER A 626 -12.70 15.49 6.23
CA SER A 626 -13.54 15.47 7.43
C SER A 626 -14.51 16.66 7.42
N LEU A 627 -15.57 16.63 8.24
CA LEU A 627 -16.43 17.81 8.41
C LEU A 627 -15.63 18.98 8.97
N ILE A 628 -14.80 18.71 9.98
CA ILE A 628 -13.92 19.67 10.63
C ILE A 628 -12.47 19.22 10.49
N GLY A 629 -11.60 20.11 10.02
CA GLY A 629 -10.18 19.83 9.80
C GLY A 629 -9.43 21.06 9.32
N THR A 630 -8.21 20.86 8.84
CA THR A 630 -7.36 21.93 8.30
C THR A 630 -7.77 22.29 6.87
N ARG A 631 -7.43 23.49 6.39
CA ARG A 631 -7.69 23.85 4.98
C ARG A 631 -6.87 22.94 4.05
N PRO A 632 -7.46 22.35 2.98
CA PRO A 632 -6.73 21.60 1.97
C PRO A 632 -5.88 22.54 1.09
N PRO A 633 -4.54 22.49 1.17
CA PRO A 633 -3.69 23.34 0.34
C PRO A 633 -3.55 22.80 -1.09
N THR A 634 -3.16 23.68 -2.00
CA THR A 634 -2.76 23.29 -3.36
C THR A 634 -1.33 22.76 -3.35
N PHE A 635 -0.99 21.91 -4.32
CA PHE A 635 0.40 21.40 -4.44
C PHE A 635 1.42 22.51 -4.71
N GLY A 636 1.01 23.62 -5.33
CA GLY A 636 1.87 24.80 -5.48
C GLY A 636 2.13 25.51 -4.15
N GLU A 637 1.18 25.51 -3.22
CA GLU A 637 1.37 26.05 -1.87
C GLU A 637 2.31 25.12 -1.07
N VAL A 638 2.08 23.80 -1.11
CA VAL A 638 2.92 22.80 -0.41
C VAL A 638 4.37 22.80 -0.91
N GLY A 639 4.59 23.01 -2.21
CA GLY A 639 5.94 23.09 -2.79
C GLY A 639 6.78 24.28 -2.30
N LEU A 640 6.15 25.27 -1.65
CA LEU A 640 6.80 26.43 -1.05
C LEU A 640 7.01 26.28 0.46
N TYR A 641 6.62 25.15 1.05
CA TYR A 641 6.76 24.95 2.49
C TYR A 641 8.21 24.76 2.88
N GLU A 642 8.67 25.55 3.84
CA GLU A 642 10.04 25.47 4.35
C GLU A 642 10.15 24.30 5.34
N LEU A 643 11.22 23.51 5.21
CA LEU A 643 11.46 22.34 6.05
C LEU A 643 11.95 22.71 7.46
N GLU A 644 12.43 23.96 7.65
CA GLU A 644 13.27 24.36 8.80
C GLU A 644 12.85 25.68 9.49
N ASN A 645 11.63 26.21 9.30
CA ASN A 645 11.20 27.33 10.13
C ASN A 645 10.75 26.85 11.52
N GLU A 646 11.61 27.18 12.48
CA GLU A 646 11.45 27.06 13.92
C GLU A 646 10.32 28.00 14.39
N TYR A 647 9.06 27.55 14.28
CA TYR A 647 8.02 28.10 15.14
C TYR A 647 8.42 27.79 16.58
N THR A 648 8.42 28.81 17.43
CA THR A 648 9.07 28.89 18.77
C THR A 648 8.56 27.89 19.82
N ASP A 649 7.75 26.90 19.41
CA ASP A 649 7.32 25.75 20.20
C ASP A 649 7.74 24.46 19.47
N GLU A 650 8.61 23.66 20.11
CA GLU A 650 9.15 22.38 19.63
C GLU A 650 8.07 21.44 19.03
N LYS A 651 7.93 21.41 17.67
CA LYS A 651 7.36 20.34 16.78
C LYS A 651 6.37 20.76 15.67
N MET A 652 6.10 22.04 15.43
CA MET A 652 5.02 22.40 14.49
C MET A 652 5.52 23.15 13.25
N THR A 653 6.02 22.40 12.25
CA THR A 653 6.38 22.94 10.92
C THR A 653 5.14 23.21 10.04
N GLU A 654 5.30 23.94 8.93
CA GLU A 654 4.24 24.15 7.94
C GLU A 654 3.70 22.83 7.38
N TRP A 655 4.56 21.81 7.30
CA TRP A 655 4.22 20.44 6.94
C TRP A 655 3.32 19.74 7.97
N SER A 656 3.45 20.11 9.24
CA SER A 656 2.70 19.46 10.32
C SER A 656 1.18 19.62 10.14
N ARG A 657 0.67 20.66 9.46
CA ARG A 657 -0.78 20.80 9.19
C ARG A 657 -1.38 19.66 8.36
N LEU A 658 -0.53 18.94 7.61
CA LEU A 658 -0.92 17.82 6.75
C LEU A 658 -1.08 16.52 7.52
N ASP A 659 -0.75 16.48 8.82
CA ASP A 659 -0.98 15.31 9.69
C ASP A 659 -2.44 15.15 10.17
N VAL A 660 -3.30 16.11 9.83
CA VAL A 660 -4.76 16.13 10.03
C VAL A 660 -5.46 15.99 8.67
N LYS A 661 -6.62 15.32 8.65
CA LYS A 661 -7.46 15.31 7.44
C LYS A 661 -7.98 16.72 7.12
N PRO A 662 -7.96 17.15 5.85
CA PRO A 662 -8.57 18.42 5.49
C PRO A 662 -10.05 18.47 5.86
N GLY A 663 -10.52 19.63 6.29
CA GLY A 663 -11.90 19.88 6.70
C GLY A 663 -12.72 20.57 5.61
N LEU A 664 -14.03 20.30 5.57
CA LEU A 664 -15.00 21.17 4.91
C LEU A 664 -15.07 22.53 5.64
N SER A 665 -15.03 22.49 6.98
CA SER A 665 -14.90 23.66 7.84
C SER A 665 -13.75 23.47 8.83
N GLY A 666 -13.43 24.52 9.59
CA GLY A 666 -12.33 24.56 10.54
C GLY A 666 -12.30 25.87 11.30
N VAL A 667 -11.30 26.05 12.17
CA VAL A 667 -11.15 27.27 12.98
C VAL A 667 -11.05 28.50 12.07
N TRP A 668 -10.34 28.39 10.96
CA TRP A 668 -10.25 29.45 9.96
C TRP A 668 -11.61 29.87 9.41
N GLN A 669 -12.50 28.91 9.13
CA GLN A 669 -13.80 29.16 8.53
C GLN A 669 -14.74 29.92 9.49
N VAL A 670 -14.67 29.60 10.79
CA VAL A 670 -15.52 30.22 11.83
C VAL A 670 -14.95 31.54 12.38
N SER A 671 -13.66 31.82 12.15
CA SER A 671 -12.97 33.03 12.62
C SER A 671 -12.97 34.17 11.60
N GLY A 672 -13.73 34.06 10.51
CA GLY A 672 -13.85 35.09 9.48
C GLY A 672 -12.93 34.86 8.28
N ARG A 673 -13.42 34.13 7.27
CA ARG A 673 -12.67 33.83 6.01
C ARG A 673 -12.23 35.10 5.26
N SER A 674 -12.98 36.20 5.39
CA SER A 674 -12.75 37.47 4.71
C SER A 674 -11.70 38.36 5.38
N THR A 675 -11.45 38.21 6.69
CA THR A 675 -10.56 39.08 7.47
C THR A 675 -9.12 38.62 7.49
N VAL A 676 -8.84 37.34 7.21
CA VAL A 676 -7.48 36.79 7.17
C VAL A 676 -6.65 37.40 6.04
N ARG A 677 -5.48 37.95 6.37
CA ARG A 677 -4.59 38.67 5.44
C ARG A 677 -3.22 38.05 5.24
N SER A 678 -2.78 37.12 6.10
CA SER A 678 -1.47 36.45 5.98
C SER A 678 -1.58 34.92 6.02
N PHE A 679 -0.56 34.23 5.49
CA PHE A 679 -0.46 32.78 5.60
C PHE A 679 -0.15 32.33 7.04
N GLU A 680 0.60 33.14 7.79
CA GLU A 680 0.88 32.93 9.21
C GLU A 680 -0.41 32.83 10.05
N GLU A 681 -1.41 33.69 9.78
CA GLU A 681 -2.73 33.61 10.44
C GLU A 681 -3.46 32.31 10.11
N VAL A 682 -3.40 31.85 8.85
CA VAL A 682 -3.98 30.56 8.44
C VAL A 682 -3.33 29.40 9.20
N MET A 683 -2.00 29.43 9.30
CA MET A 683 -1.24 28.45 10.07
C MET A 683 -1.63 28.48 11.55
N GLY A 684 -1.75 29.67 12.14
CA GLY A 684 -2.20 29.85 13.52
C GLY A 684 -3.56 29.21 13.80
N PHE A 685 -4.52 29.32 12.88
CA PHE A 685 -5.82 28.65 13.02
C PHE A 685 -5.73 27.13 12.91
N ASP A 686 -4.96 26.61 11.96
CA ASP A 686 -4.77 25.16 11.81
C ASP A 686 -4.05 24.56 13.03
N LEU A 687 -3.06 25.26 13.60
CA LEU A 687 -2.38 24.87 14.83
C LEU A 687 -3.30 24.95 16.06
N THR A 688 -4.15 25.98 16.13
CA THR A 688 -5.17 26.11 17.19
C THR A 688 -6.14 24.93 17.17
N TYR A 689 -6.56 24.50 15.97
CA TYR A 689 -7.38 23.30 15.82
C TYR A 689 -6.68 22.06 16.36
N LYS A 690 -5.42 21.84 15.94
CA LYS A 690 -4.60 20.70 16.38
C LYS A 690 -4.46 20.66 17.90
N ARG A 691 -4.08 21.79 18.51
CA ARG A 691 -3.85 21.89 19.97
C ARG A 691 -5.11 21.62 20.79
N ASN A 692 -6.26 22.10 20.34
CA ASN A 692 -7.52 22.05 21.09
C ASN A 692 -8.46 20.91 20.67
N TRP A 693 -8.00 20.02 19.78
CA TRP A 693 -8.89 19.03 19.18
C TRP A 693 -9.52 18.11 20.23
N SER A 694 -10.85 18.05 20.18
CA SER A 694 -11.69 17.07 20.89
C SER A 694 -13.00 16.89 20.13
N LEU A 695 -13.73 15.81 20.37
CA LEU A 695 -15.05 15.60 19.75
C LEU A 695 -16.04 16.73 20.10
N LYS A 696 -15.97 17.26 21.33
CA LYS A 696 -16.77 18.41 21.77
C LYS A 696 -16.40 19.67 20.98
N TYR A 697 -15.12 19.88 20.73
CA TYR A 697 -14.64 21.02 19.95
C TYR A 697 -15.06 20.92 18.49
N ASP A 698 -15.00 19.73 17.88
CA ASP A 698 -15.53 19.50 16.53
C ASP A 698 -17.03 19.82 16.45
N LEU A 699 -17.85 19.33 17.40
CA LEU A 699 -19.29 19.64 17.43
C LEU A 699 -19.58 21.14 17.61
N TRP A 700 -18.79 21.81 18.45
CA TRP A 700 -18.90 23.25 18.63
C TRP A 700 -18.52 24.02 17.36
N LEU A 701 -17.46 23.60 16.65
CA LEU A 701 -17.06 24.19 15.37
C LEU A 701 -18.12 23.95 14.27
N ILE A 702 -18.76 22.77 14.23
CA ILE A 702 -19.88 22.50 13.33
C ILE A 702 -21.03 23.47 13.60
N TRP A 703 -21.46 23.60 14.85
CA TRP A 703 -22.51 24.54 15.23
C TRP A 703 -22.16 25.98 14.87
N ARG A 704 -20.94 26.42 15.18
CA ARG A 704 -20.48 27.78 14.88
C ARG A 704 -20.39 28.03 13.38
N THR A 705 -20.02 27.03 12.58
CA THR A 705 -20.04 27.13 11.11
C THR A 705 -21.45 27.41 10.60
N ILE A 706 -22.45 26.69 11.13
CA ILE A 706 -23.85 26.91 10.76
C ILE A 706 -24.30 28.31 11.18
N ALA A 707 -23.97 28.75 12.40
CA ALA A 707 -24.33 30.08 12.90
C ALA A 707 -23.73 31.21 12.04
N VAL A 708 -22.45 31.11 11.66
CA VAL A 708 -21.76 32.11 10.83
C VAL A 708 -22.41 32.25 9.45
N LEU A 709 -23.01 31.21 8.88
CA LEU A 709 -23.74 31.29 7.61
C LEU A 709 -25.01 32.16 7.69
N PHE A 710 -25.57 32.38 8.89
CA PHE A 710 -26.74 33.22 9.11
C PHE A 710 -26.38 34.66 9.53
N GLU A 711 -25.12 34.95 9.84
CA GLU A 711 -24.66 36.29 10.21
C GLU A 711 -24.42 37.18 8.97
N ARG A 712 -25.17 38.28 8.84
CA ARG A 712 -25.17 39.18 7.67
C ARG A 712 -23.82 39.83 7.33
N ASN A 713 -22.84 39.84 8.23
CA ASN A 713 -21.57 40.58 8.09
C ASN A 713 -20.37 39.74 7.58
N ASN A 714 -20.54 38.43 7.36
CA ASN A 714 -19.42 37.52 7.02
C ASN A 714 -19.58 36.82 5.65
N GLY A 715 -20.28 37.45 4.70
CA GLY A 715 -20.41 36.92 3.34
C GLY A 715 -19.04 36.61 2.74
N ALA A 716 -18.82 35.34 2.39
CA ALA A 716 -17.65 34.91 1.65
C ALA A 716 -17.54 35.72 0.35
N VAL A 717 -16.36 36.30 0.11
CA VAL A 717 -16.06 37.09 -1.08
C VAL A 717 -16.03 36.21 -2.33
#